data_AF-A0A838Q1Q3-F1
#
_entry.id   AF-A0A838Q1Q3-F1
#
_cell.length_a   1.000
_cell.length_b   1.000
_cell.length_c   1.000
_cell.angle_alpha   90.00
_cell.angle_beta   90.00
_cell.angle_gamma   90.00
#
_symmetry.space_group_name_H-M   'P 1'
#
loop_
_entity.id
_entity.type
_entity.pdbx_description
1 polymer ?
#
loop_
_entity_poly.entity_id
_entity_poly.type
_entity_poly.pdbx_seq_one_letter_code
_entity_poly.pdbx_strand_id
1 'polypeptide(L)'
;MATIHDIHNDTESWLAAAVHDQLSPEERAQFNEHLATCETCRALHQEELTINTMIESTLEEAKPDLAFEQRILSSFRRKVPQRAGLTSLLAALFRLRATQITAVAAVLLTLIQLGRIVTGERSGPASRIGTAAIRETRDERSPLALAKGANDSKNEYDSLASTVANPPPPEAPALEDSAGIAPAPMLSKPLAQRDAPETRKTAAAQTESAANDSAPAAVAEENMEQSGPTTGAPDNRKLVRNARVELEILKFDEAVQQITALATEARGYIATSSSEKQANGKLRGEVVVKVLPEALNAFLLKLRGLGDLKNQTLGTEDVTKQYFDTDSRLKNARLMEGRLIDILQTKSTKVADLLEVEKELGRVRAQIEQMQGELKYMDAQVQFATVTITLAEKDMNVPAAFLLKRRAQLALFSTDVEKTFAEVKSVVDGSKAQISSSTLDRDSAGEVTAQLVLLIVPEEADALIGRVKGMGRVQNYNEQTDRIAQGGTGMAENAKVQRDKVELRITISRNEQEPALQTTSLRILTSAVSDKVALLKENAAKSGAEIRSSSFSRNPDGQEYANLTLRVAMKNYSALVSSFEQLGKVKDVSVQREDRRGVINEETAPADVSIQVYSQPDIVSDDSGLFATIRHTLAQGVSALLWSLRMVGVGIAFLAPWALALAFIAWVLTRVSRTRKARTAKQNASGAK
;
A
#
# COMPACT_ATOMS: atom_id res chain seq x y z
N MET A 1 -0.16 37.25 5.98
CA MET A 1 -0.63 38.24 4.98
C MET A 1 0.53 38.47 4.02
N ALA A 2 0.46 37.88 2.83
CA ALA A 2 1.35 38.23 1.74
C ALA A 2 1.00 39.65 1.27
N THR A 3 1.99 40.40 0.79
CA THR A 3 1.74 41.71 0.20
C THR A 3 1.29 41.56 -1.25
N ILE A 4 0.62 42.58 -1.80
CA ILE A 4 0.21 42.62 -3.23
C ILE A 4 1.42 42.44 -4.18
N HIS A 5 2.63 42.76 -3.70
CA HIS A 5 3.88 42.58 -4.43
C HIS A 5 4.35 41.12 -4.48
N ASP A 6 4.03 40.30 -3.48
CA ASP A 6 4.41 38.88 -3.42
C ASP A 6 3.59 38.05 -4.42
N ILE A 7 2.29 38.35 -4.56
CA ILE A 7 1.38 37.68 -5.52
C ILE A 7 1.86 37.85 -6.97
N HIS A 8 2.49 38.98 -7.31
CA HIS A 8 3.00 39.25 -8.65
C HIS A 8 4.36 38.58 -8.93
N ASN A 9 5.15 38.29 -7.89
CA ASN A 9 6.45 37.62 -8.02
C ASN A 9 6.34 36.09 -7.98
N ASP A 10 5.23 35.55 -7.47
CA ASP A 10 4.97 34.11 -7.33
C ASP A 10 3.65 33.70 -8.02
N THR A 11 3.35 34.32 -9.17
CA THR A 11 2.06 34.17 -9.87
C THR A 11 1.69 32.72 -10.18
N GLU A 12 2.64 31.89 -10.60
CA GLU A 12 2.41 30.48 -10.94
C GLU A 12 1.86 29.67 -9.74
N SER A 13 2.36 29.92 -8.52
CA SER A 13 1.91 29.19 -7.32
C SER A 13 0.47 29.57 -6.95
N TRP A 14 0.14 30.86 -7.02
CA TRP A 14 -1.19 31.39 -6.75
C TRP A 14 -2.22 30.98 -7.80
N LEU A 15 -1.82 30.94 -9.08
CA LEU A 15 -2.64 30.44 -10.18
C LEU A 15 -3.00 28.97 -9.98
N ALA A 16 -2.00 28.11 -9.73
CA ALA A 16 -2.23 26.67 -9.50
C ALA A 16 -3.10 26.42 -8.25
N ALA A 17 -2.86 27.14 -7.16
CA ALA A 17 -3.66 27.04 -5.93
C ALA A 17 -5.11 27.53 -6.13
N ALA A 18 -5.33 28.55 -6.97
CA ALA A 18 -6.66 29.07 -7.27
C ALA A 18 -7.49 28.06 -8.07
N VAL A 19 -6.91 27.45 -9.11
CA VAL A 19 -7.60 26.49 -10.00
C VAL A 19 -7.92 25.18 -9.28
N HIS A 20 -7.07 24.73 -8.36
CA HIS A 20 -7.28 23.50 -7.58
C HIS A 20 -8.06 23.68 -6.26
N ASP A 21 -8.70 24.84 -6.04
CA ASP A 21 -9.47 25.16 -4.82
C ASP A 21 -8.68 25.06 -3.50
N GLN A 22 -7.37 25.36 -3.54
CA GLN A 22 -6.45 25.22 -2.39
C GLN A 22 -6.21 26.53 -1.62
N LEU A 23 -6.68 27.67 -2.12
CA LEU A 23 -6.60 28.97 -1.43
C LEU A 23 -7.62 29.06 -0.29
N SER A 24 -7.19 29.55 0.87
CA SER A 24 -8.12 29.89 1.96
C SER A 24 -9.06 31.05 1.56
N PRO A 25 -10.19 31.27 2.27
CA PRO A 25 -11.13 32.35 1.94
C PRO A 25 -10.51 33.76 1.96
N GLU A 26 -9.53 33.99 2.83
CA GLU A 26 -8.83 35.28 2.94
C GLU A 26 -7.83 35.49 1.80
N GLU A 27 -7.07 34.45 1.44
CA GLU A 27 -6.13 34.46 0.32
C GLU A 27 -6.85 34.60 -1.01
N ARG A 28 -7.99 33.91 -1.18
CA ARG A 28 -8.86 34.03 -2.35
C ARG A 28 -9.43 35.44 -2.52
N ALA A 29 -9.72 36.16 -1.44
CA ALA A 29 -10.12 37.56 -1.51
C ALA A 29 -8.98 38.46 -2.00
N GLN A 30 -7.78 38.30 -1.43
CA GLN A 30 -6.57 39.06 -1.82
C GLN A 30 -6.15 38.80 -3.28
N PHE A 31 -6.24 37.55 -3.72
CA PHE A 31 -5.96 37.15 -5.10
C PHE A 31 -6.95 37.79 -6.09
N ASN A 32 -8.25 37.76 -5.78
CA ASN A 32 -9.27 38.41 -6.61
C ASN A 32 -9.10 39.94 -6.69
N GLU A 33 -8.68 40.59 -5.60
CA GLU A 33 -8.35 42.02 -5.57
C GLU A 33 -7.10 42.33 -6.43
N HIS A 34 -6.09 41.45 -6.42
CA HIS A 34 -4.94 41.55 -7.32
C HIS A 34 -5.33 41.36 -8.80
N LEU A 35 -6.17 40.38 -9.14
CA LEU A 35 -6.67 40.18 -10.51
C LEU A 35 -7.54 41.35 -11.02
N ALA A 36 -8.16 42.12 -10.12
CA ALA A 36 -8.87 43.35 -10.48
C ALA A 36 -7.92 44.49 -10.87
N THR A 37 -6.70 44.51 -10.33
CA THR A 37 -5.72 45.60 -10.53
C THR A 37 -4.61 45.28 -11.53
N CYS A 38 -4.27 44.00 -11.75
CA CYS A 38 -3.21 43.58 -12.68
C CYS A 38 -3.77 42.89 -13.94
N GLU A 39 -3.53 43.50 -15.11
CA GLU A 39 -4.01 42.97 -16.40
C GLU A 39 -3.27 41.71 -16.86
N THR A 40 -1.95 41.64 -16.64
CA THR A 40 -1.13 40.48 -17.04
C THR A 40 -1.47 39.22 -16.24
N CYS A 41 -1.62 39.34 -14.91
CA CYS A 41 -2.06 38.23 -14.07
C CYS A 41 -3.48 37.74 -14.44
N ARG A 42 -4.37 38.64 -14.88
CA ARG A 42 -5.71 38.30 -15.33
C ARG A 42 -5.70 37.49 -16.63
N ALA A 43 -4.84 37.84 -17.58
CA ALA A 43 -4.67 37.08 -18.82
C ALA A 43 -4.16 35.66 -18.53
N LEU A 44 -3.11 35.52 -17.70
CA LEU A 44 -2.57 34.22 -17.30
C LEU A 44 -3.60 33.35 -16.56
N HIS A 45 -4.41 33.95 -15.67
CA HIS A 45 -5.50 33.23 -14.99
C HIS A 45 -6.60 32.75 -15.95
N GLN A 46 -6.90 33.50 -17.00
CA GLN A 46 -7.83 33.04 -18.04
C GLN A 46 -7.22 31.90 -18.86
N GLU A 47 -5.94 31.99 -19.22
CA GLU A 47 -5.22 30.95 -19.95
C GLU A 47 -5.21 29.62 -19.17
N GLU A 48 -4.78 29.64 -17.91
CA GLU A 48 -4.81 28.48 -17.00
C GLU A 48 -6.22 27.85 -16.88
N LEU A 49 -7.27 28.65 -16.70
CA LEU A 49 -8.64 28.14 -16.66
C LEU A 49 -9.07 27.47 -17.99
N THR A 50 -8.66 28.01 -19.14
CA THR A 50 -8.93 27.39 -20.45
C THR A 50 -8.13 26.11 -20.66
N ILE A 51 -6.89 26.05 -20.19
CA ILE A 51 -6.04 24.85 -20.25
C ILE A 51 -6.63 23.76 -19.36
N ASN A 52 -6.99 24.07 -18.10
CA ASN A 52 -7.52 23.07 -17.19
C ASN A 52 -8.88 22.53 -17.66
N THR A 53 -9.79 23.38 -18.16
CA THR A 53 -11.07 22.91 -18.73
C THR A 53 -10.90 22.09 -20.02
N MET A 54 -9.87 22.35 -20.84
CA MET A 54 -9.49 21.50 -21.97
C MET A 54 -8.91 20.15 -21.50
N ILE A 55 -8.13 20.14 -20.42
CA ILE A 55 -7.60 18.91 -19.82
C ILE A 55 -8.73 18.08 -19.18
N GLU A 56 -9.65 18.70 -18.43
CA GLU A 56 -10.78 18.02 -17.83
C GLU A 56 -11.70 17.40 -18.89
N SER A 57 -12.06 18.15 -19.94
CA SER A 57 -12.91 17.63 -21.02
C SER A 57 -12.23 16.49 -21.81
N THR A 58 -10.94 16.58 -22.09
CA THR A 58 -10.19 15.48 -22.72
C THR A 58 -10.01 14.27 -21.80
N LEU A 59 -9.89 14.47 -20.48
CA LEU A 59 -9.88 13.38 -19.49
C LEU A 59 -11.26 12.73 -19.29
N GLU A 60 -12.35 13.48 -19.45
CA GLU A 60 -13.70 12.93 -19.45
C GLU A 60 -13.98 12.09 -20.70
N GLU A 61 -13.53 12.53 -21.89
CA GLU A 61 -13.56 11.71 -23.12
C GLU A 61 -12.62 10.49 -23.03
N ALA A 62 -11.51 10.59 -22.30
CA ALA A 62 -10.56 9.51 -22.08
C ALA A 62 -10.90 8.55 -20.92
N LYS A 63 -12.10 8.67 -20.30
CA LYS A 63 -12.56 7.71 -19.28
C LYS A 63 -12.52 6.28 -19.85
N PRO A 64 -11.77 5.36 -19.23
CA PRO A 64 -11.53 4.05 -19.84
C PRO A 64 -12.82 3.22 -19.91
N ASP A 65 -13.01 2.53 -21.03
CA ASP A 65 -14.10 1.58 -21.24
C ASP A 65 -14.22 0.58 -20.07
N LEU A 66 -15.45 0.19 -19.72
CA LEU A 66 -15.77 -0.76 -18.64
C LEU A 66 -15.00 -2.08 -18.77
N ALA A 67 -14.65 -2.52 -19.98
CA ALA A 67 -13.82 -3.70 -20.21
C ALA A 67 -12.34 -3.52 -19.82
N PHE A 68 -11.85 -2.30 -19.65
CA PHE A 68 -10.51 -2.00 -19.13
C PHE A 68 -10.49 -2.04 -17.60
N GLU A 69 -11.45 -1.40 -16.92
CA GLU A 69 -11.60 -1.50 -15.46
C GLU A 69 -11.75 -2.96 -15.00
N GLN A 70 -12.61 -3.73 -15.68
CA GLN A 70 -12.77 -5.16 -15.40
C GLN A 70 -11.46 -5.95 -15.59
N ARG A 71 -10.63 -5.59 -16.58
CA ARG A 71 -9.30 -6.20 -16.76
C ARG A 71 -8.37 -5.88 -15.61
N ILE A 72 -8.28 -4.62 -15.17
CA ILE A 72 -7.44 -4.21 -14.02
C ILE A 72 -7.92 -4.88 -12.72
N LEU A 73 -9.22 -4.87 -12.45
CA LEU A 73 -9.78 -5.56 -11.27
C LEU A 73 -9.50 -7.07 -11.31
N SER A 74 -9.54 -7.70 -12.50
CA SER A 74 -9.19 -9.12 -12.65
C SER A 74 -7.69 -9.43 -12.50
N SER A 75 -6.81 -8.45 -12.73
CA SER A 75 -5.35 -8.62 -12.58
C SER A 75 -4.92 -8.43 -11.13
N PHE A 76 -5.51 -7.45 -10.42
CA PHE A 76 -5.36 -7.29 -8.97
C PHE A 76 -5.87 -8.52 -8.21
N ARG A 77 -7.07 -9.02 -8.56
CA ARG A 77 -7.66 -10.20 -7.91
C ARG A 77 -6.87 -11.49 -8.17
N ARG A 78 -5.98 -11.52 -9.18
CA ARG A 78 -5.06 -12.63 -9.48
C ARG A 78 -3.67 -12.53 -8.81
N LYS A 79 -3.30 -11.38 -8.25
CA LYS A 79 -2.01 -11.21 -7.53
C LYS A 79 -2.09 -11.48 -6.02
N VAL A 80 -3.27 -11.73 -5.47
CA VAL A 80 -3.44 -12.19 -4.08
C VAL A 80 -3.60 -13.72 -4.07
N PRO A 81 -2.69 -14.48 -3.43
CA PRO A 81 -2.78 -15.94 -3.42
C PRO A 81 -3.93 -16.40 -2.51
N GLN A 82 -5.06 -16.78 -3.11
CA GLN A 82 -6.14 -17.42 -2.38
C GLN A 82 -5.74 -18.85 -1.98
N ARG A 83 -5.49 -19.07 -0.68
CA ARG A 83 -5.44 -20.42 -0.12
C ARG A 83 -6.83 -21.04 -0.21
N ALA A 84 -6.97 -22.08 -1.03
CA ALA A 84 -8.21 -22.83 -1.16
C ALA A 84 -8.52 -23.59 0.15
N GLY A 85 -9.57 -23.15 0.85
CA GLY A 85 -10.13 -23.84 2.02
C GLY A 85 -11.56 -24.30 1.75
N LEU A 86 -11.97 -25.41 2.38
CA LEU A 86 -13.22 -26.16 2.16
C LEU A 86 -14.55 -25.40 2.43
N THR A 87 -14.51 -24.09 2.69
CA THR A 87 -15.69 -23.28 3.09
C THR A 87 -16.63 -22.94 1.93
N SER A 88 -16.15 -22.93 0.68
CA SER A 88 -16.97 -22.59 -0.50
C SER A 88 -18.04 -23.63 -0.82
N LEU A 89 -17.76 -24.92 -0.60
CA LEU A 89 -18.71 -26.02 -0.81
C LEU A 89 -19.87 -26.00 0.20
N LEU A 90 -19.60 -25.61 1.44
CA LEU A 90 -20.64 -25.45 2.47
C LEU A 90 -21.56 -24.25 2.20
N ALA A 91 -21.01 -23.13 1.72
CA ALA A 91 -21.78 -21.94 1.39
C ALA A 91 -22.79 -22.17 0.23
N ALA A 92 -22.45 -23.04 -0.73
CA ALA A 92 -23.35 -23.41 -1.83
C ALA A 92 -24.57 -24.23 -1.37
N LEU A 93 -24.38 -25.15 -0.42
CA LEU A 93 -25.44 -26.02 0.11
C LEU A 93 -26.50 -25.27 0.91
N PHE A 94 -26.12 -24.23 1.67
CA PHE A 94 -27.07 -23.45 2.48
C PHE A 94 -27.99 -22.53 1.64
N ARG A 95 -27.56 -22.10 0.45
CA ARG A 95 -28.39 -21.23 -0.43
C ARG A 95 -29.58 -21.95 -1.06
N LEU A 96 -29.55 -23.29 -1.15
CA LEU A 96 -30.61 -24.10 -1.74
C LEU A 96 -31.84 -24.32 -0.85
N ARG A 97 -31.77 -24.05 0.46
CA ARG A 97 -32.91 -24.21 1.39
C ARG A 97 -33.60 -22.91 1.83
N ALA A 98 -32.99 -21.75 1.60
CA ALA A 98 -33.55 -20.46 2.01
C ALA A 98 -34.81 -20.05 1.21
N THR A 99 -34.89 -20.42 -0.07
CA THR A 99 -35.98 -20.03 -0.98
C THR A 99 -37.31 -20.76 -0.73
N GLN A 100 -37.30 -21.88 -0.01
CA GLN A 100 -38.53 -22.61 0.33
C GLN A 100 -39.14 -22.18 1.68
N ILE A 101 -38.37 -21.53 2.56
CA ILE A 101 -38.81 -21.18 3.92
C ILE A 101 -39.60 -19.85 3.93
N THR A 102 -39.27 -18.90 3.05
CA THR A 102 -39.94 -17.59 2.95
C THR A 102 -41.40 -17.70 2.53
N ALA A 103 -41.73 -18.63 1.62
CA ALA A 103 -43.10 -18.89 1.19
C ALA A 103 -43.99 -19.44 2.33
N VAL A 104 -43.44 -20.26 3.21
CA VAL A 104 -44.18 -20.87 4.34
C VAL A 104 -44.41 -19.85 5.47
N ALA A 105 -43.45 -18.97 5.73
CA ALA A 105 -43.57 -17.92 6.74
C ALA A 105 -44.68 -16.91 6.43
N ALA A 106 -44.87 -16.54 5.15
CA ALA A 106 -45.94 -15.64 4.72
C ALA A 106 -47.35 -16.23 4.97
N VAL A 107 -47.53 -17.53 4.70
CA VAL A 107 -48.81 -18.24 4.93
C VAL A 107 -49.11 -18.38 6.43
N LEU A 108 -48.09 -18.60 7.27
CA LEU A 108 -48.27 -18.64 8.72
C LEU A 108 -48.69 -17.28 9.29
N LEU A 109 -48.11 -16.18 8.80
CA LEU A 109 -48.47 -14.83 9.27
C LEU A 109 -49.91 -14.43 8.89
N THR A 110 -50.42 -14.83 7.72
CA THR A 110 -51.82 -14.57 7.35
C THR A 110 -52.80 -15.37 8.21
N LEU A 111 -52.48 -16.62 8.53
CA LEU A 111 -53.28 -17.45 9.46
C LEU A 111 -53.32 -16.87 10.89
N ILE A 112 -52.20 -16.30 11.37
CA ILE A 112 -52.13 -15.66 12.70
C ILE A 112 -52.97 -14.38 12.76
N GLN A 113 -53.03 -13.59 11.68
CA GLN A 113 -53.91 -12.41 11.64
C GLN A 113 -55.40 -12.77 11.53
N LEU A 114 -55.77 -13.81 10.78
CA LEU A 114 -57.15 -14.32 10.79
C LEU A 114 -57.55 -14.83 12.19
N GLY A 115 -56.64 -15.48 12.92
CA GLY A 115 -56.90 -15.91 14.29
C GLY A 115 -57.27 -14.76 15.24
N ARG A 116 -56.54 -13.63 15.16
CA ARG A 116 -56.79 -12.45 16.01
C ARG A 116 -58.12 -11.74 15.75
N ILE A 117 -58.71 -11.89 14.57
CA ILE A 117 -60.03 -11.34 14.25
C ILE A 117 -61.16 -12.20 14.84
N VAL A 118 -60.90 -13.49 15.10
CA VAL A 118 -61.88 -14.44 15.64
C VAL A 118 -61.90 -14.45 17.18
N THR A 119 -60.80 -14.12 17.88
CA THR A 119 -60.70 -14.25 19.35
C THR A 119 -61.06 -12.99 20.15
N GLY A 120 -61.54 -11.91 19.52
CA GLY A 120 -62.37 -10.91 20.21
C GLY A 120 -61.74 -10.03 21.30
N GLU A 121 -60.41 -9.98 21.44
CA GLU A 121 -59.75 -9.14 22.44
C GLU A 121 -59.70 -7.66 22.03
N ARG A 122 -60.50 -6.84 22.70
CA ARG A 122 -60.41 -5.37 22.66
C ARG A 122 -59.58 -4.88 23.86
N SER A 123 -58.64 -3.97 23.62
CA SER A 123 -58.14 -3.05 24.64
C SER A 123 -58.10 -1.62 24.09
N GLY A 124 -58.33 -0.66 24.99
CA GLY A 124 -58.79 0.71 24.70
C GLY A 124 -57.70 1.73 24.33
N PRO A 125 -58.05 3.02 24.32
CA PRO A 125 -57.50 3.98 23.35
C PRO A 125 -56.22 4.70 23.78
N ALA A 126 -55.50 5.17 22.76
CA ALA A 126 -54.33 6.04 22.88
C ALA A 126 -54.68 7.45 23.38
N SER A 127 -53.81 8.03 24.21
CA SER A 127 -53.71 9.48 24.36
C SER A 127 -52.94 10.06 23.17
N ARG A 128 -53.57 10.99 22.45
CA ARG A 128 -52.93 11.74 21.35
C ARG A 128 -52.29 13.02 21.88
N ILE A 129 -51.02 13.25 21.55
CA ILE A 129 -50.52 14.59 21.18
C ILE A 129 -49.59 14.39 19.96
N GLY A 130 -50.06 14.78 18.77
CA GLY A 130 -49.17 15.28 17.70
C GLY A 130 -49.00 16.79 17.88
N THR A 131 -48.13 17.53 17.21
CA THR A 131 -47.47 17.43 15.88
C THR A 131 -46.38 18.52 15.86
N ALA A 132 -45.34 18.56 15.03
CA ALA A 132 -44.73 17.66 14.04
C ALA A 132 -43.36 18.26 13.64
N ALA A 133 -42.58 17.52 12.83
CA ALA A 133 -41.96 18.00 11.58
C ALA A 133 -40.46 17.67 11.35
N ILE A 134 -40.21 17.12 10.15
CA ILE A 134 -38.99 17.15 9.30
C ILE A 134 -37.85 16.12 9.50
N ARG A 135 -37.74 15.26 8.47
CA ARG A 135 -36.59 14.56 7.84
C ARG A 135 -35.90 13.32 8.45
N GLU A 136 -35.64 12.41 7.50
CA GLU A 136 -34.66 11.31 7.47
C GLU A 136 -33.22 11.88 7.59
N THR A 137 -32.14 11.16 7.92
CA THR A 137 -31.69 9.77 7.66
C THR A 137 -30.82 9.30 8.84
N ARG A 138 -30.83 8.07 9.35
CA ARG A 138 -30.39 6.79 8.76
C ARG A 138 -28.97 6.79 8.17
N ASP A 139 -27.97 6.43 8.97
CA ASP A 139 -27.33 5.09 8.89
C ASP A 139 -26.37 4.87 10.07
N GLU A 140 -26.42 3.67 10.68
CA GLU A 140 -25.32 3.19 11.52
C GLU A 140 -25.29 1.66 11.61
N ARG A 141 -24.06 1.14 11.69
CA ARG A 141 -23.62 -0.09 12.39
C ARG A 141 -23.87 -1.49 11.79
N SER A 142 -22.73 -2.09 11.45
CA SER A 142 -22.37 -3.48 11.78
C SER A 142 -22.80 -3.88 13.20
N PRO A 143 -22.97 -5.18 13.49
CA PRO A 143 -22.07 -5.72 14.51
C PRO A 143 -21.59 -7.17 14.30
N LEU A 144 -20.58 -7.53 15.08
CA LEU A 144 -20.17 -8.90 15.38
C LEU A 144 -21.30 -9.66 16.11
N ALA A 145 -21.33 -11.00 16.04
CA ALA A 145 -20.90 -11.87 17.16
C ALA A 145 -21.26 -13.37 17.00
N LEU A 146 -20.36 -14.17 17.58
CA LEU A 146 -20.38 -15.57 18.02
C LEU A 146 -21.70 -16.38 18.01
N ALA A 147 -21.55 -17.68 17.71
CA ALA A 147 -22.27 -18.76 18.41
C ALA A 147 -21.39 -20.01 18.62
N LYS A 148 -21.58 -20.67 19.78
CA LYS A 148 -21.14 -22.04 20.14
C LYS A 148 -21.79 -23.07 19.16
N GLY A 149 -21.36 -24.33 19.00
CA GLY A 149 -20.46 -25.22 19.73
C GLY A 149 -21.10 -26.62 19.88
N ALA A 150 -20.31 -27.67 20.19
CA ALA A 150 -20.71 -29.09 20.34
C ALA A 150 -21.08 -29.86 19.03
N ASN A 151 -20.87 -31.17 18.89
CA ASN A 151 -19.95 -32.15 19.54
C ASN A 151 -20.07 -33.47 18.74
N ASP A 152 -19.00 -34.22 18.47
CA ASP A 152 -19.09 -35.71 18.46
C ASP A 152 -17.71 -36.41 18.46
N SER A 153 -17.74 -37.72 18.70
CA SER A 153 -16.68 -38.48 19.37
C SER A 153 -16.10 -39.67 18.58
N LYS A 154 -14.83 -40.03 18.85
CA LYS A 154 -14.37 -41.43 19.05
C LYS A 154 -12.94 -41.54 19.58
N ASN A 155 -12.69 -42.64 20.29
CA ASN A 155 -11.49 -42.94 21.07
C ASN A 155 -10.33 -43.46 20.20
N GLU A 156 -9.09 -43.37 20.70
CA GLU A 156 -8.29 -44.55 21.05
C GLU A 156 -7.17 -44.17 22.05
N TYR A 157 -6.70 -45.13 22.85
CA TYR A 157 -5.64 -44.94 23.87
C TYR A 157 -4.43 -45.81 23.53
N ASP A 158 -3.23 -45.24 23.59
CA ASP A 158 -2.02 -45.94 24.03
C ASP A 158 -0.90 -44.91 24.27
N SER A 159 0.16 -45.21 25.02
CA SER A 159 0.27 -45.35 26.47
C SER A 159 1.77 -45.23 26.81
N LEU A 160 2.07 -45.13 28.11
CA LEU A 160 3.41 -45.31 28.72
C LEU A 160 4.47 -44.21 28.53
N ALA A 161 5.25 -44.07 29.59
CA ALA A 161 6.05 -42.90 29.92
C ALA A 161 7.51 -43.28 30.23
N SER A 162 8.28 -42.23 30.58
CA SER A 162 9.51 -42.23 31.40
C SER A 162 10.82 -42.10 30.62
N THR A 163 11.87 -41.39 31.02
CA THR A 163 12.26 -40.44 32.12
C THR A 163 13.78 -40.18 31.88
N VAL A 164 14.46 -39.36 32.70
CA VAL A 164 15.93 -39.08 32.73
C VAL A 164 16.33 -37.96 31.74
N ALA A 165 16.55 -36.69 32.11
CA ALA A 165 17.39 -36.04 33.14
C ALA A 165 18.78 -35.58 32.61
N ASN A 166 19.00 -34.25 32.60
CA ASN A 166 20.27 -33.51 32.43
C ASN A 166 21.16 -33.65 33.71
N PRO A 167 22.47 -33.26 33.78
CA PRO A 167 23.17 -32.13 33.09
C PRO A 167 24.68 -32.45 32.76
N PRO A 168 25.69 -31.54 32.84
CA PRO A 168 25.89 -30.13 32.40
C PRO A 168 27.03 -29.98 31.32
N PRO A 169 27.45 -28.77 30.87
CA PRO A 169 28.46 -28.57 29.80
C PRO A 169 29.89 -28.27 30.32
N PRO A 170 30.88 -28.14 29.41
CA PRO A 170 32.13 -27.38 29.67
C PRO A 170 32.45 -26.29 28.61
N GLU A 171 33.49 -25.50 28.90
CA GLU A 171 33.80 -24.17 28.34
C GLU A 171 34.70 -24.17 27.08
N ALA A 172 34.93 -22.98 26.52
CA ALA A 172 35.89 -22.70 25.46
C ALA A 172 37.33 -22.49 26.00
N PRO A 173 38.34 -22.58 25.11
CA PRO A 173 39.44 -21.61 25.14
C PRO A 173 39.69 -20.99 23.75
N ALA A 174 40.67 -20.08 23.66
CA ALA A 174 40.92 -19.22 22.51
C ALA A 174 42.39 -19.26 22.01
N LEU A 175 42.60 -18.60 20.86
CA LEU A 175 43.85 -18.04 20.30
C LEU A 175 44.78 -18.88 19.39
N GLU A 176 45.12 -18.19 18.29
CA GLU A 176 46.41 -18.09 17.56
C GLU A 176 46.77 -18.93 16.30
N ASP A 177 47.13 -18.13 15.27
CA ASP A 177 48.14 -18.27 14.21
C ASP A 177 48.06 -19.23 13.00
N SER A 178 47.68 -18.60 11.87
CA SER A 178 48.59 -18.27 10.74
C SER A 178 48.51 -19.02 9.40
N ALA A 179 48.85 -18.25 8.35
CA ALA A 179 49.31 -18.63 7.01
C ALA A 179 48.37 -19.34 6.00
N GLY A 180 47.91 -18.57 5.00
CA GLY A 180 48.48 -18.78 3.65
C GLY A 180 47.53 -19.08 2.48
N ILE A 181 47.71 -18.26 1.42
CA ILE A 181 47.49 -18.55 -0.02
C ILE A 181 46.07 -18.32 -0.58
N ALA A 182 46.05 -17.53 -1.65
CA ALA A 182 44.88 -17.08 -2.41
C ALA A 182 44.55 -18.04 -3.61
N PRO A 183 43.38 -17.90 -4.27
CA PRO A 183 42.76 -18.99 -5.05
C PRO A 183 43.03 -18.91 -6.56
N ALA A 184 42.64 -19.96 -7.31
CA ALA A 184 41.75 -19.90 -8.50
C ALA A 184 41.43 -21.36 -9.00
N PRO A 185 40.76 -21.63 -10.14
CA PRO A 185 39.49 -22.38 -10.10
C PRO A 185 39.41 -23.62 -11.01
N MET A 186 38.43 -24.51 -10.81
CA MET A 186 38.08 -25.53 -11.82
C MET A 186 36.58 -25.75 -11.94
N LEU A 187 36.11 -25.83 -13.19
CA LEU A 187 34.73 -26.12 -13.57
C LEU A 187 34.40 -27.59 -13.29
N SER A 188 33.15 -27.86 -12.90
CA SER A 188 32.55 -29.19 -12.93
C SER A 188 31.52 -29.33 -14.05
N LYS A 189 31.52 -30.49 -14.70
CA LYS A 189 30.63 -30.91 -15.80
C LYS A 189 30.35 -32.42 -15.61
N PRO A 190 29.44 -33.03 -16.38
CA PRO A 190 28.01 -33.17 -16.05
C PRO A 190 27.64 -34.62 -15.69
N LEU A 191 26.36 -34.84 -15.34
CA LEU A 191 25.74 -36.16 -15.38
C LEU A 191 24.52 -36.16 -16.30
N ALA A 192 24.29 -37.27 -16.98
CA ALA A 192 23.24 -37.48 -17.96
C ALA A 192 22.26 -38.55 -17.50
N GLN A 193 21.03 -38.54 -18.05
CA GLN A 193 20.29 -39.76 -18.39
C GLN A 193 19.28 -39.46 -19.51
N ARG A 194 18.87 -40.49 -20.24
CA ARG A 194 18.11 -40.46 -21.50
C ARG A 194 16.59 -40.40 -21.28
N ASP A 195 15.84 -40.01 -22.32
CA ASP A 195 14.98 -40.94 -23.08
C ASP A 195 14.59 -40.39 -24.46
N ALA A 196 14.22 -41.30 -25.38
CA ALA A 196 13.84 -41.10 -26.79
C ALA A 196 12.67 -42.09 -27.12
N PRO A 197 11.95 -42.08 -28.27
CA PRO A 197 12.37 -41.83 -29.68
C PRO A 197 11.42 -40.81 -30.41
N GLU A 198 11.27 -40.63 -31.75
CA GLU A 198 11.47 -41.52 -32.91
C GLU A 198 11.46 -40.79 -34.30
N THR A 199 12.23 -41.29 -35.28
CA THR A 199 12.20 -41.00 -36.76
C THR A 199 12.47 -39.55 -37.27
N ARG A 200 13.06 -39.30 -38.46
CA ARG A 200 13.15 -40.08 -39.73
C ARG A 200 14.44 -39.76 -40.54
N LYS A 201 14.87 -40.67 -41.44
CA LYS A 201 16.03 -40.61 -42.38
C LYS A 201 15.97 -39.37 -43.33
N THR A 202 17.07 -38.80 -43.86
CA THR A 202 18.09 -39.35 -44.82
C THR A 202 19.40 -38.51 -44.77
N ALA A 203 20.64 -39.02 -44.77
CA ALA A 203 21.42 -39.66 -45.87
C ALA A 203 21.55 -38.79 -47.15
N ALA A 204 22.69 -38.53 -47.80
CA ALA A 204 24.15 -38.69 -47.57
C ALA A 204 24.89 -37.70 -48.54
N ALA A 205 26.22 -37.54 -48.70
CA ALA A 205 27.46 -38.19 -48.22
C ALA A 205 28.62 -37.11 -48.20
N GLN A 206 29.80 -37.26 -47.58
CA GLN A 206 31.09 -37.88 -48.04
C GLN A 206 31.69 -37.30 -49.36
N THR A 207 33.00 -37.01 -49.50
CA THR A 207 34.19 -37.16 -48.61
C THR A 207 35.39 -36.30 -49.12
N GLU A 208 36.37 -36.00 -48.24
CA GLU A 208 37.86 -36.01 -48.45
C GLU A 208 38.55 -35.26 -49.63
N SER A 209 39.82 -34.85 -49.57
CA SER A 209 40.81 -34.63 -48.47
C SER A 209 42.09 -34.00 -49.06
N ALA A 210 43.03 -33.69 -48.16
CA ALA A 210 44.48 -33.59 -48.36
C ALA A 210 45.09 -32.27 -48.88
N ALA A 211 46.19 -31.91 -48.23
CA ALA A 211 47.00 -30.73 -48.44
C ALA A 211 48.45 -31.13 -48.82
N ASN A 212 49.19 -30.17 -49.37
CA ASN A 212 50.64 -29.96 -49.31
C ASN A 212 50.86 -28.57 -49.96
N ASP A 213 51.39 -27.53 -49.33
CA ASP A 213 52.62 -27.34 -48.53
C ASP A 213 53.89 -27.10 -49.38
N SER A 214 54.64 -26.09 -48.94
CA SER A 214 56.04 -25.71 -49.22
C SER A 214 56.40 -24.96 -50.53
N ALA A 215 56.86 -23.72 -50.34
CA ALA A 215 57.62 -22.89 -51.29
C ALA A 215 59.13 -23.24 -51.26
N PRO A 216 60.02 -22.62 -52.09
CA PRO A 216 60.70 -21.38 -51.62
C PRO A 216 61.26 -20.39 -52.68
N ALA A 217 61.68 -19.20 -52.22
CA ALA A 217 62.74 -18.30 -52.75
C ALA A 217 62.61 -17.63 -54.16
N ALA A 218 63.18 -16.45 -54.46
CA ALA A 218 63.67 -15.30 -53.65
C ALA A 218 63.97 -14.05 -54.55
N VAL A 219 63.92 -12.85 -53.96
CA VAL A 219 64.54 -11.54 -54.32
C VAL A 219 64.54 -10.98 -55.77
N ALA A 220 63.95 -9.79 -55.94
CA ALA A 220 64.52 -8.65 -56.69
C ALA A 220 63.74 -7.34 -56.37
N GLU A 221 64.43 -6.22 -56.20
CA GLU A 221 63.85 -4.87 -56.10
C GLU A 221 63.87 -4.19 -57.48
N GLU A 222 62.80 -3.53 -57.91
CA GLU A 222 62.87 -2.12 -58.34
C GLU A 222 61.48 -1.48 -58.60
N ASN A 223 61.36 -0.30 -58.01
CA ASN A 223 60.44 0.83 -58.23
C ASN A 223 59.75 0.97 -59.61
N MET A 224 58.42 1.08 -59.65
CA MET A 224 57.70 2.31 -60.07
C MET A 224 56.17 2.20 -59.93
N GLU A 225 55.51 3.36 -59.85
CA GLU A 225 54.10 3.56 -59.58
C GLU A 225 53.12 2.69 -60.39
N GLN A 226 52.13 2.11 -59.68
CA GLN A 226 50.75 2.34 -60.13
C GLN A 226 49.79 2.53 -58.95
N SER A 227 49.50 3.79 -58.67
CA SER A 227 48.39 4.21 -57.82
C SER A 227 47.09 3.58 -58.35
N GLY A 228 46.57 2.56 -57.64
CA GLY A 228 45.20 2.14 -57.82
C GLY A 228 44.30 3.37 -57.60
N PRO A 229 43.33 3.65 -58.48
CA PRO A 229 42.57 4.89 -58.38
C PRO A 229 41.86 4.93 -57.04
N THR A 230 42.16 5.97 -56.24
CA THR A 230 41.32 6.37 -55.13
C THR A 230 39.97 6.72 -55.72
N THR A 231 39.04 5.75 -55.73
CA THR A 231 37.65 5.98 -56.09
C THR A 231 37.10 6.98 -55.09
N GLY A 232 37.09 8.25 -55.48
CA GLY A 232 36.47 9.32 -54.73
C GLY A 232 34.99 9.01 -54.59
N ALA A 233 34.60 8.45 -53.44
CA ALA A 233 33.21 8.42 -53.03
C ALA A 233 32.71 9.87 -53.06
N PRO A 234 31.53 10.13 -53.64
CA PRO A 234 31.19 11.47 -54.11
C PRO A 234 31.12 12.50 -52.98
N ASP A 235 31.35 13.75 -53.37
CA ASP A 235 31.32 15.01 -52.60
C ASP A 235 29.92 15.37 -52.04
N ASN A 236 29.14 14.34 -51.68
CA ASN A 236 27.70 14.45 -51.45
C ASN A 236 27.19 13.45 -50.39
N ARG A 237 28.09 12.85 -49.59
CA ARG A 237 27.72 12.05 -48.41
C ARG A 237 27.45 12.96 -47.21
N LYS A 238 26.32 12.76 -46.56
CA LYS A 238 25.89 13.48 -45.36
C LYS A 238 26.20 12.59 -44.13
N LEU A 239 27.33 12.85 -43.48
CA LEU A 239 27.80 12.09 -42.32
C LEU A 239 27.70 12.92 -41.04
N VAL A 240 26.93 12.45 -40.06
CA VAL A 240 26.88 13.05 -38.71
C VAL A 240 27.94 12.38 -37.84
N ARG A 241 28.79 13.16 -37.17
CA ARG A 241 29.88 12.63 -36.32
C ARG A 241 29.71 13.11 -34.88
N ASN A 242 29.64 12.17 -33.94
CA ASN A 242 29.43 12.44 -32.53
C ASN A 242 30.50 11.73 -31.70
N ALA A 243 31.06 12.39 -30.68
CA ALA A 243 32.00 11.81 -29.75
C ALA A 243 31.56 12.07 -28.30
N ARG A 244 31.72 11.07 -27.44
CA ARG A 244 31.68 11.21 -25.98
C ARG A 244 33.05 10.90 -25.41
N VAL A 245 33.51 11.71 -24.48
CA VAL A 245 34.83 11.59 -23.85
C VAL A 245 34.69 11.85 -22.37
N GLU A 246 35.22 10.96 -21.54
CA GLU A 246 35.25 11.13 -20.07
C GLU A 246 36.70 11.30 -19.64
N LEU A 247 37.02 12.46 -19.05
CA LEU A 247 38.36 12.81 -18.58
C LEU A 247 38.37 13.04 -17.06
N GLU A 248 39.34 12.43 -16.39
CA GLU A 248 39.75 12.83 -15.04
C GLU A 248 40.87 13.88 -15.13
N ILE A 249 40.67 15.03 -14.49
CA ILE A 249 41.53 16.21 -14.60
C ILE A 249 41.99 16.68 -13.22
N LEU A 250 43.05 17.50 -13.17
CA LEU A 250 43.55 18.03 -11.89
C LEU A 250 42.73 19.22 -11.38
N LYS A 251 42.30 20.11 -12.28
CA LYS A 251 41.48 21.31 -11.99
C LYS A 251 40.52 21.58 -13.14
N PHE A 252 39.27 21.85 -12.82
CA PHE A 252 38.22 22.08 -13.82
C PHE A 252 38.44 23.35 -14.66
N ASP A 253 38.69 24.48 -14.02
CA ASP A 253 38.78 25.78 -14.71
C ASP A 253 39.92 25.84 -15.74
N GLU A 254 41.08 25.27 -15.40
CA GLU A 254 42.25 25.18 -16.31
C GLU A 254 41.94 24.28 -17.52
N ALA A 255 41.27 23.15 -17.31
CA ALA A 255 40.87 22.24 -18.39
C ALA A 255 39.85 22.89 -19.34
N VAL A 256 38.84 23.61 -18.82
CA VAL A 256 37.86 24.31 -19.67
C VAL A 256 38.53 25.40 -20.52
N GLN A 257 39.48 26.15 -19.97
CA GLN A 257 40.25 27.14 -20.74
C GLN A 257 41.06 26.47 -21.88
N GLN A 258 41.72 25.35 -21.59
CA GLN A 258 42.48 24.59 -22.59
C GLN A 258 41.57 23.98 -23.68
N ILE A 259 40.41 23.45 -23.30
CA ILE A 259 39.39 22.95 -24.24
C ILE A 259 38.87 24.08 -25.13
N THR A 260 38.65 25.28 -24.58
CA THR A 260 38.25 26.47 -25.34
C THR A 260 39.29 26.81 -26.40
N ALA A 261 40.57 26.86 -26.04
CA ALA A 261 41.66 27.12 -26.97
C ALA A 261 41.77 26.05 -28.08
N LEU A 262 41.68 24.76 -27.72
CA LEU A 262 41.67 23.65 -28.69
C LEU A 262 40.46 23.69 -29.62
N ALA A 263 39.29 24.10 -29.12
CA ALA A 263 38.09 24.26 -29.92
C ALA A 263 38.27 25.38 -30.94
N THR A 264 38.81 26.54 -30.52
CA THR A 264 39.11 27.66 -31.43
C THR A 264 40.13 27.27 -32.50
N GLU A 265 41.19 26.53 -32.14
CA GLU A 265 42.18 26.02 -33.11
C GLU A 265 41.55 25.07 -34.15
N ALA A 266 40.62 24.21 -33.71
CA ALA A 266 39.84 23.31 -34.57
C ALA A 266 38.72 24.02 -35.38
N ARG A 267 38.69 25.36 -35.39
CA ARG A 267 37.63 26.22 -35.98
C ARG A 267 36.22 25.85 -35.48
N GLY A 268 36.16 25.41 -34.23
CA GLY A 268 34.95 25.08 -33.50
C GLY A 268 34.61 26.11 -32.42
N TYR A 269 33.55 25.83 -31.66
CA TYR A 269 33.08 26.64 -30.55
C TYR A 269 32.47 25.77 -29.44
N ILE A 270 32.41 26.29 -28.22
CA ILE A 270 31.69 25.65 -27.12
C ILE A 270 30.22 26.02 -27.24
N ALA A 271 29.35 25.02 -27.35
CA ALA A 271 27.90 25.20 -27.43
C ALA A 271 27.25 25.22 -26.03
N THR A 272 27.81 24.49 -25.07
CA THR A 272 27.32 24.45 -23.68
C THR A 272 28.48 24.10 -22.75
N SER A 273 28.52 24.71 -21.57
CA SER A 273 29.42 24.35 -20.48
C SER A 273 28.63 24.40 -19.19
N SER A 274 28.57 23.30 -18.45
CA SER A 274 27.97 23.21 -17.13
C SER A 274 29.00 22.71 -16.11
N SER A 275 28.88 23.17 -14.86
CA SER A 275 29.73 22.72 -13.76
C SER A 275 28.93 22.64 -12.47
N GLU A 276 29.22 21.60 -11.68
CA GLU A 276 28.66 21.37 -10.37
C GLU A 276 29.81 21.21 -9.37
N LYS A 277 29.74 21.96 -8.27
CA LYS A 277 30.69 21.87 -7.18
C LYS A 277 30.16 20.96 -6.08
N GLN A 278 30.88 19.87 -5.82
CA GLN A 278 30.55 18.94 -4.75
C GLN A 278 30.91 19.50 -3.36
N ALA A 279 30.35 18.90 -2.31
CA ALA A 279 30.60 19.29 -0.92
C ALA A 279 32.07 19.09 -0.46
N ASN A 280 32.87 18.29 -1.18
CA ASN A 280 34.32 18.18 -0.98
C ASN A 280 35.11 19.32 -1.65
N GLY A 281 34.44 20.27 -2.29
CA GLY A 281 35.02 21.39 -3.01
C GLY A 281 35.46 21.07 -4.44
N LYS A 282 35.40 19.80 -4.86
CA LYS A 282 35.78 19.33 -6.20
C LYS A 282 34.71 19.64 -7.24
N LEU A 283 35.14 19.86 -8.47
CA LEU A 283 34.27 20.19 -9.60
C LEU A 283 34.09 19.00 -10.56
N ARG A 284 32.87 18.86 -11.08
CA ARG A 284 32.54 18.03 -12.25
C ARG A 284 31.68 18.82 -13.21
N GLY A 285 31.66 18.45 -14.49
CA GLY A 285 30.86 19.18 -15.47
C GLY A 285 30.84 18.55 -16.85
N GLU A 286 30.02 19.11 -17.73
CA GLU A 286 29.91 18.72 -19.13
C GLU A 286 30.20 19.91 -20.02
N VAL A 287 31.11 19.74 -20.98
CA VAL A 287 31.43 20.72 -22.02
C VAL A 287 31.08 20.12 -23.38
N VAL A 288 30.12 20.74 -24.07
CA VAL A 288 29.71 20.34 -25.41
C VAL A 288 30.38 21.26 -26.42
N VAL A 289 31.27 20.69 -27.23
CA VAL A 289 32.04 21.40 -28.25
C VAL A 289 31.52 21.01 -29.64
N LYS A 290 31.38 22.00 -30.52
CA LYS A 290 31.08 21.82 -31.94
C LYS A 290 32.36 22.10 -32.73
N VAL A 291 32.84 21.11 -33.49
CA VAL A 291 34.09 21.22 -34.28
C VAL A 291 33.85 20.79 -35.73
N LEU A 292 34.70 21.23 -36.67
CA LEU A 292 34.59 20.77 -38.05
C LEU A 292 34.83 19.24 -38.15
N PRO A 293 34.06 18.49 -38.96
CA PRO A 293 34.17 17.03 -39.07
C PRO A 293 35.58 16.52 -39.44
N GLU A 294 36.36 17.32 -40.16
CA GLU A 294 37.76 17.06 -40.53
C GLU A 294 38.72 17.22 -39.34
N ALA A 295 38.52 18.27 -38.54
CA ALA A 295 39.36 18.59 -37.38
C ALA A 295 39.08 17.69 -36.16
N LEU A 296 37.94 17.00 -36.12
CA LEU A 296 37.49 16.16 -35.00
C LEU A 296 38.57 15.18 -34.49
N ASN A 297 39.22 14.45 -35.38
CA ASN A 297 40.19 13.43 -34.99
C ASN A 297 41.43 14.05 -34.32
N ALA A 298 41.89 15.22 -34.81
CA ALA A 298 43.01 15.95 -34.24
C ALA A 298 42.65 16.62 -32.90
N PHE A 299 41.43 17.17 -32.78
CA PHE A 299 40.90 17.71 -31.54
C PHE A 299 40.86 16.64 -30.44
N LEU A 300 40.29 15.46 -30.73
CA LEU A 300 40.22 14.34 -29.77
C LEU A 300 41.61 13.85 -29.34
N LEU A 301 42.61 13.87 -30.24
CA LEU A 301 43.97 13.46 -29.90
C LEU A 301 44.63 14.44 -28.92
N LYS A 302 44.46 15.76 -29.14
CA LYS A 302 44.96 16.80 -28.22
C LYS A 302 44.21 16.80 -26.88
N LEU A 303 42.90 16.55 -26.90
CA LEU A 303 42.07 16.48 -25.69
C LEU A 303 42.60 15.46 -24.67
N ARG A 304 43.08 14.29 -25.14
CA ARG A 304 43.70 13.26 -24.29
C ARG A 304 44.96 13.72 -23.55
N GLY A 305 45.59 14.83 -23.96
CA GLY A 305 46.74 15.39 -23.27
C GLY A 305 46.37 16.23 -22.03
N LEU A 306 45.09 16.57 -21.82
CA LEU A 306 44.65 17.45 -20.74
C LEU A 306 44.35 16.73 -19.42
N GLY A 307 44.23 15.40 -19.44
CA GLY A 307 43.85 14.59 -18.28
C GLY A 307 43.90 13.10 -18.58
N ASP A 308 43.55 12.28 -17.59
CA ASP A 308 43.49 10.83 -17.74
C ASP A 308 42.17 10.41 -18.39
N LEU A 309 42.27 9.69 -19.53
CA LEU A 309 41.13 9.29 -20.33
C LEU A 309 40.45 8.06 -19.73
N LYS A 310 39.26 8.24 -19.14
CA LYS A 310 38.48 7.12 -18.57
C LYS A 310 37.67 6.38 -19.62
N ASN A 311 37.08 7.11 -20.56
CA ASN A 311 36.24 6.54 -21.61
C ASN A 311 36.27 7.39 -22.87
N GLN A 312 36.14 6.76 -24.04
CA GLN A 312 35.95 7.46 -25.30
C GLN A 312 35.10 6.62 -26.27
N THR A 313 33.99 7.21 -26.72
CA THR A 313 33.10 6.64 -27.74
C THR A 313 33.06 7.59 -28.93
N LEU A 314 33.26 7.07 -30.14
CA LEU A 314 33.13 7.81 -31.40
C LEU A 314 32.07 7.13 -32.27
N GLY A 315 31.00 7.87 -32.58
CA GLY A 315 29.94 7.46 -33.50
C GLY A 315 30.04 8.21 -34.83
N THR A 316 29.64 7.57 -35.92
CA THR A 316 29.42 8.21 -37.21
C THR A 316 28.18 7.58 -37.85
N GLU A 317 27.25 8.41 -38.27
CA GLU A 317 25.96 8.03 -38.81
C GLU A 317 25.83 8.56 -40.24
N ASP A 318 25.48 7.68 -41.19
CA ASP A 318 25.29 8.06 -42.58
C ASP A 318 23.82 8.38 -42.84
N VAL A 319 23.51 9.67 -42.88
CA VAL A 319 22.14 10.18 -43.11
C VAL A 319 21.88 10.54 -44.58
N THR A 320 22.80 10.20 -45.48
CA THR A 320 22.75 10.54 -46.93
C THR A 320 21.43 10.09 -47.57
N LYS A 321 20.99 8.87 -47.30
CA LYS A 321 19.74 8.32 -47.85
C LYS A 321 18.51 9.11 -47.39
N GLN A 322 18.41 9.40 -46.09
CA GLN A 322 17.28 10.11 -45.51
C GLN A 322 17.24 11.56 -46.01
N TYR A 323 18.40 12.21 -46.12
CA TYR A 323 18.50 13.58 -46.61
C TYR A 323 17.96 13.71 -48.05
N PHE A 324 18.38 12.82 -48.96
CA PHE A 324 17.88 12.86 -50.34
C PHE A 324 16.43 12.41 -50.51
N ASP A 325 15.90 11.54 -49.64
CA ASP A 325 14.47 11.23 -49.60
C ASP A 325 13.65 12.47 -49.22
N THR A 326 14.00 13.13 -48.11
CA THR A 326 13.30 14.34 -47.63
C THR A 326 13.41 15.50 -48.62
N ASP A 327 14.56 15.74 -49.25
CA ASP A 327 14.72 16.74 -50.32
C ASP A 327 13.87 16.42 -51.57
N SER A 328 13.84 15.15 -52.00
CA SER A 328 13.00 14.71 -53.12
C SER A 328 11.50 14.89 -52.82
N ARG A 329 11.08 14.55 -51.61
CA ARG A 329 9.70 14.72 -51.13
C ARG A 329 9.33 16.20 -50.99
N LEU A 330 10.24 17.05 -50.50
CA LEU A 330 10.06 18.49 -50.42
C LEU A 330 9.88 19.13 -51.81
N LYS A 331 10.69 18.72 -52.80
CA LYS A 331 10.55 19.16 -54.20
C LYS A 331 9.18 18.77 -54.77
N ASN A 332 8.75 17.53 -54.56
CA ASN A 332 7.44 17.06 -55.00
C ASN A 332 6.28 17.79 -54.31
N ALA A 333 6.39 18.08 -53.01
CA ALA A 333 5.39 18.84 -52.27
C ALA A 333 5.27 20.30 -52.77
N ARG A 334 6.39 20.98 -53.05
CA ARG A 334 6.38 22.32 -53.66
C ARG A 334 5.76 22.34 -55.06
N LEU A 335 5.97 21.29 -55.87
CA LEU A 335 5.28 21.15 -57.15
C LEU A 335 3.77 20.93 -56.99
N MET A 336 3.34 20.23 -55.92
CA MET A 336 1.92 20.12 -55.59
C MET A 336 1.34 21.46 -55.11
N GLU A 337 2.08 22.20 -54.26
CA GLU A 337 1.69 23.54 -53.81
C GLU A 337 1.42 24.48 -54.99
N GLY A 338 2.35 24.55 -55.96
CA GLY A 338 2.18 25.34 -57.17
C GLY A 338 0.92 24.96 -57.95
N ARG A 339 0.66 23.66 -58.15
CA ARG A 339 -0.56 23.18 -58.83
C ARG A 339 -1.84 23.53 -58.09
N LEU A 340 -1.85 23.47 -56.76
CA LEU A 340 -3.01 23.87 -55.95
C LEU A 340 -3.26 25.38 -56.07
N ILE A 341 -2.21 26.20 -56.06
CA ILE A 341 -2.28 27.64 -56.31
C ILE A 341 -2.80 27.93 -57.73
N ASP A 342 -2.32 27.22 -58.76
CA ASP A 342 -2.81 27.37 -60.14
C ASP A 342 -4.30 27.04 -60.25
N ILE A 343 -4.79 26.03 -59.53
CA ILE A 343 -6.22 25.66 -59.49
C ILE A 343 -7.04 26.78 -58.83
N LEU A 344 -6.60 27.32 -57.69
CA LEU A 344 -7.26 28.47 -57.04
C LEU A 344 -7.33 29.69 -57.96
N GLN A 345 -6.28 29.95 -58.76
CA GLN A 345 -6.22 31.10 -59.66
C GLN A 345 -7.03 30.93 -60.96
N THR A 346 -7.11 29.71 -61.50
CA THR A 346 -7.63 29.48 -62.87
C THR A 346 -8.98 28.76 -62.93
N LYS A 347 -9.39 28.03 -61.89
CA LYS A 347 -10.54 27.11 -61.94
C LYS A 347 -11.32 27.01 -60.63
N SER A 348 -12.11 28.04 -60.30
CA SER A 348 -13.23 27.84 -59.37
C SER A 348 -14.45 28.70 -59.70
N THR A 349 -15.59 28.04 -59.89
CA THR A 349 -16.94 28.64 -59.96
C THR A 349 -17.83 28.17 -58.80
N LYS A 350 -17.29 27.39 -57.85
CA LYS A 350 -18.01 26.82 -56.70
C LYS A 350 -17.21 27.00 -55.42
N VAL A 351 -17.83 27.63 -54.43
CA VAL A 351 -17.20 27.95 -53.14
C VAL A 351 -16.73 26.70 -52.38
N ALA A 352 -17.46 25.58 -52.48
CA ALA A 352 -17.07 24.32 -51.83
C ALA A 352 -15.77 23.73 -52.39
N ASP A 353 -15.58 23.78 -53.70
CA ASP A 353 -14.37 23.28 -54.36
C ASP A 353 -13.15 24.16 -54.01
N LEU A 354 -13.37 25.47 -53.83
CA LEU A 354 -12.33 26.40 -53.36
C LEU A 354 -11.84 26.05 -51.94
N LEU A 355 -12.77 25.84 -51.01
CA LEU A 355 -12.47 25.57 -49.59
C LEU A 355 -11.69 24.27 -49.39
N GLU A 356 -11.99 23.22 -50.16
CA GLU A 356 -11.24 21.95 -50.08
C GLU A 356 -9.82 22.10 -50.66
N VAL A 357 -9.63 22.90 -51.72
CA VAL A 357 -8.29 23.20 -52.27
C VAL A 357 -7.48 24.07 -51.31
N GLU A 358 -8.10 25.04 -50.62
CA GLU A 358 -7.44 25.84 -49.57
C GLU A 358 -6.99 24.97 -48.38
N LYS A 359 -7.84 24.05 -47.94
CA LYS A 359 -7.53 23.07 -46.88
C LYS A 359 -6.38 22.14 -47.26
N GLU A 360 -6.39 21.59 -48.46
CA GLU A 360 -5.28 20.77 -48.97
C GLU A 360 -3.99 21.58 -49.18
N LEU A 361 -4.09 22.84 -49.61
CA LEU A 361 -2.95 23.76 -49.69
C LEU A 361 -2.35 24.03 -48.31
N GLY A 362 -3.16 24.25 -47.28
CA GLY A 362 -2.71 24.36 -45.88
C GLY A 362 -1.99 23.09 -45.40
N ARG A 363 -2.55 21.91 -45.70
CA ARG A 363 -1.93 20.60 -45.38
C ARG A 363 -0.58 20.42 -46.07
N VAL A 364 -0.48 20.77 -47.35
CA VAL A 364 0.77 20.69 -48.14
C VAL A 364 1.82 21.67 -47.63
N ARG A 365 1.43 22.89 -47.25
CA ARG A 365 2.34 23.89 -46.64
C ARG A 365 2.93 23.41 -45.33
N ALA A 366 2.11 22.88 -44.41
CA ALA A 366 2.60 22.32 -43.16
C ALA A 366 3.62 21.17 -43.40
N GLN A 367 3.38 20.31 -44.40
CA GLN A 367 4.34 19.26 -44.79
C GLN A 367 5.63 19.84 -45.38
N ILE A 368 5.54 20.90 -46.19
CA ILE A 368 6.69 21.61 -46.75
C ILE A 368 7.54 22.25 -45.63
N GLU A 369 6.91 22.89 -44.65
CA GLU A 369 7.59 23.49 -43.50
C GLU A 369 8.27 22.45 -42.62
N GLN A 370 7.59 21.33 -42.32
CA GLN A 370 8.17 20.21 -41.59
C GLN A 370 9.42 19.66 -42.29
N MET A 371 9.33 19.31 -43.58
CA MET A 371 10.45 18.75 -44.33
C MET A 371 11.61 19.76 -44.49
N GLN A 372 11.31 21.07 -44.56
CA GLN A 372 12.36 22.10 -44.52
C GLN A 372 13.05 22.17 -43.14
N GLY A 373 12.31 22.01 -42.05
CA GLY A 373 12.86 21.91 -40.71
C GLY A 373 13.77 20.70 -40.53
N GLU A 374 13.33 19.53 -41.01
CA GLU A 374 14.10 18.28 -41.01
C GLU A 374 15.43 18.43 -41.77
N LEU A 375 15.41 18.97 -43.00
CA LEU A 375 16.65 19.19 -43.77
C LEU A 375 17.60 20.17 -43.09
N LYS A 376 17.09 21.30 -42.57
CA LYS A 376 17.91 22.28 -41.82
C LYS A 376 18.56 21.65 -40.58
N TYR A 377 17.85 20.78 -39.88
CA TYR A 377 18.38 20.05 -38.73
C TYR A 377 19.50 19.09 -39.14
N MET A 378 19.29 18.30 -40.19
CA MET A 378 20.30 17.38 -40.72
C MET A 378 21.54 18.11 -41.24
N ASP A 379 21.38 19.24 -41.93
CA ASP A 379 22.51 20.07 -42.37
C ASP A 379 23.31 20.62 -41.20
N ALA A 380 22.65 21.11 -40.13
CA ALA A 380 23.33 21.57 -38.92
C ALA A 380 24.09 20.45 -38.20
N GLN A 381 23.60 19.20 -38.25
CA GLN A 381 24.29 18.02 -37.70
C GLN A 381 25.47 17.54 -38.55
N VAL A 382 25.42 17.73 -39.87
CA VAL A 382 26.51 17.36 -40.79
C VAL A 382 27.61 18.44 -40.82
N GLN A 383 27.24 19.71 -40.65
CA GLN A 383 28.18 20.84 -40.65
C GLN A 383 29.19 20.78 -39.50
N PHE A 384 28.78 20.30 -38.32
CA PHE A 384 29.62 20.24 -37.12
C PHE A 384 29.55 18.88 -36.44
N ALA A 385 30.72 18.30 -36.18
CA ALA A 385 30.83 17.18 -35.27
C ALA A 385 30.58 17.64 -33.82
N THR A 386 29.81 16.86 -33.06
CA THR A 386 29.52 17.17 -31.65
C THR A 386 30.44 16.36 -30.75
N VAL A 387 31.18 17.02 -29.86
CA VAL A 387 31.98 16.37 -28.82
C VAL A 387 31.42 16.73 -27.45
N THR A 388 30.82 15.76 -26.78
CA THR A 388 30.44 15.86 -25.36
C THR A 388 31.63 15.41 -24.53
N ILE A 389 32.16 16.32 -23.70
CA ILE A 389 33.30 16.09 -22.83
C ILE A 389 32.80 16.16 -21.39
N THR A 390 32.76 15.01 -20.72
CA THR A 390 32.50 14.94 -19.27
C THR A 390 33.83 15.07 -18.54
N LEU A 391 33.92 16.07 -17.67
CA LEU A 391 35.11 16.38 -16.89
C LEU A 391 34.82 16.11 -15.41
N ALA A 392 35.73 15.40 -14.74
CA ALA A 392 35.69 15.18 -13.30
C ALA A 392 37.06 15.48 -12.70
N GLU A 393 37.11 16.26 -11.62
CA GLU A 393 38.37 16.44 -10.90
C GLU A 393 38.80 15.15 -10.18
N LYS A 394 40.11 14.93 -10.14
CA LYS A 394 40.70 13.79 -9.44
C LYS A 394 40.28 13.76 -7.97
N ASP A 395 40.10 12.55 -7.44
CA ASP A 395 39.70 12.26 -6.06
C ASP A 395 38.25 12.66 -5.70
N MET A 396 37.35 12.80 -6.70
CA MET A 396 35.89 13.03 -6.50
C MET A 396 35.23 12.12 -5.45
N ASN A 397 35.70 10.87 -5.29
CA ASN A 397 35.10 9.90 -4.38
C ASN A 397 35.58 10.03 -2.92
N VAL A 398 36.57 10.88 -2.65
CA VAL A 398 37.11 11.12 -1.31
C VAL A 398 36.21 12.13 -0.57
N PRO A 399 35.51 11.73 0.51
CA PRO A 399 34.70 12.67 1.27
C PRO A 399 35.57 13.67 2.03
N ALA A 400 35.16 14.93 2.06
CA ALA A 400 35.84 15.95 2.87
C ALA A 400 35.47 15.85 4.36
N ALA A 401 34.28 15.34 4.66
CA ALA A 401 33.79 15.16 6.02
C ALA A 401 32.88 13.94 6.14
N PHE A 402 32.77 13.40 7.36
CA PHE A 402 31.74 12.46 7.75
C PHE A 402 30.75 13.15 8.69
N LEU A 403 29.48 13.16 8.31
CA LEU A 403 28.39 13.63 9.17
C LEU A 403 27.80 12.43 9.92
N LEU A 404 27.97 12.40 11.24
CA LEU A 404 27.32 11.42 12.12
C LEU A 404 25.91 11.89 12.43
N LYS A 405 24.90 11.15 11.94
CA LYS A 405 23.49 11.35 12.30
C LYS A 405 23.09 10.31 13.34
N ARG A 406 22.80 10.78 14.55
CA ARG A 406 22.33 9.95 15.67
C ARG A 406 20.80 10.05 15.74
N ARG A 407 20.10 8.92 15.74
CA ARG A 407 18.66 8.83 15.99
C ARG A 407 18.41 7.95 17.20
N ALA A 408 17.56 8.42 18.10
CA ALA A 408 17.16 7.70 19.29
C ALA A 408 15.63 7.56 19.32
N GLN A 409 15.15 6.40 19.74
CA GLN A 409 13.75 6.11 19.98
C GLN A 409 13.58 5.70 21.44
N LEU A 410 12.72 6.40 22.16
CA LEU A 410 12.46 6.21 23.58
C LEU A 410 10.96 6.01 23.80
N ALA A 411 10.56 4.82 24.23
CA ALA A 411 9.19 4.52 24.65
C ALA A 411 9.11 4.48 26.18
N LEU A 412 8.15 5.22 26.75
CA LEU A 412 7.95 5.41 28.18
C LEU A 412 6.50 5.05 28.56
N PHE A 413 6.34 4.31 29.65
CA PHE A 413 5.06 4.18 30.34
C PHE A 413 4.98 5.16 31.51
N SER A 414 3.84 5.84 31.65
CA SER A 414 3.52 6.72 32.78
C SER A 414 2.14 6.41 33.36
N THR A 415 1.93 6.80 34.62
CA THR A 415 0.61 6.83 35.27
C THR A 415 -0.25 7.99 34.74
N ASP A 416 0.37 9.10 34.35
CA ASP A 416 -0.29 10.33 33.90
C ASP A 416 0.45 10.84 32.66
N VAL A 417 -0.12 10.56 31.48
CA VAL A 417 0.53 10.82 30.20
C VAL A 417 0.58 12.32 29.92
N GLU A 418 -0.51 13.04 30.24
CA GLU A 418 -0.63 14.49 30.09
C GLU A 418 0.39 15.26 30.95
N LYS A 419 0.56 14.86 32.23
CA LYS A 419 1.55 15.46 33.13
C LYS A 419 2.98 15.17 32.68
N THR A 420 3.30 13.91 32.35
CA THR A 420 4.64 13.57 31.86
C THR A 420 4.96 14.28 30.54
N PHE A 421 3.99 14.42 29.64
CA PHE A 421 4.13 15.18 28.39
C PHE A 421 4.45 16.67 28.64
N ALA A 422 3.80 17.30 29.63
CA ALA A 422 4.10 18.68 30.03
C ALA A 422 5.48 18.81 30.71
N GLU A 423 5.89 17.83 31.51
CA GLU A 423 7.23 17.79 32.13
C GLU A 423 8.35 17.59 31.08
N VAL A 424 8.13 16.73 30.07
CA VAL A 424 9.08 16.58 28.95
C VAL A 424 9.20 17.89 28.16
N LYS A 425 8.09 18.59 27.89
CA LYS A 425 8.12 19.91 27.21
C LYS A 425 8.94 20.93 27.99
N SER A 426 8.65 21.13 29.27
CA SER A 426 9.36 22.14 30.07
C SER A 426 10.86 21.84 30.23
N VAL A 427 11.26 20.56 30.25
CA VAL A 427 12.67 20.15 30.22
C VAL A 427 13.35 20.39 28.87
N VAL A 428 12.61 20.30 27.76
CA VAL A 428 13.09 20.65 26.41
C VAL A 428 13.23 22.17 26.27
N ASP A 429 12.21 22.94 26.66
CA ASP A 429 12.20 24.41 26.58
C ASP A 429 13.36 25.05 27.39
N GLY A 430 13.78 24.40 28.48
CA GLY A 430 14.96 24.76 29.28
C GLY A 430 16.31 24.26 28.75
N SER A 431 16.42 23.87 27.47
CA SER A 431 17.63 23.26 26.88
C SER A 431 17.84 23.66 25.42
N LYS A 432 19.00 23.33 24.82
CA LYS A 432 19.25 23.56 23.38
C LYS A 432 18.63 22.45 22.51
N ALA A 433 17.37 22.15 22.74
CA ALA A 433 16.59 21.18 21.97
C ALA A 433 15.38 21.86 21.32
N GLN A 434 15.10 21.50 20.07
CA GLN A 434 13.97 22.04 19.31
C GLN A 434 12.90 20.97 19.15
N ILE A 435 11.65 21.29 19.51
CA ILE A 435 10.50 20.42 19.26
C ILE A 435 10.16 20.50 17.76
N SER A 436 10.34 19.38 17.03
CA SER A 436 9.97 19.26 15.62
C SER A 436 8.50 18.87 15.44
N SER A 437 7.98 18.03 16.32
CA SER A 437 6.54 17.73 16.40
C SER A 437 6.18 17.34 17.83
N SER A 438 4.94 17.62 18.22
CA SER A 438 4.41 17.24 19.52
C SER A 438 2.92 17.04 19.42
N THR A 439 2.48 15.80 19.61
CA THR A 439 1.07 15.39 19.57
C THR A 439 0.69 14.72 20.88
N LEU A 440 -0.55 14.95 21.30
CA LEU A 440 -1.23 14.26 22.38
C LEU A 440 -2.55 13.79 21.78
N ASP A 441 -2.69 12.48 21.63
CA ASP A 441 -3.86 11.84 21.05
C ASP A 441 -4.67 11.15 22.15
N ARG A 442 -6.00 11.18 22.01
CA ARG A 442 -6.93 10.49 22.91
C ARG A 442 -7.94 9.76 22.05
N ASP A 443 -7.91 8.44 22.12
CA ASP A 443 -8.77 7.61 21.29
C ASP A 443 -10.23 7.56 21.79
N SER A 444 -11.09 6.88 21.04
CA SER A 444 -12.51 6.70 21.40
C SER A 444 -12.74 5.76 22.60
N ALA A 445 -11.71 5.03 23.06
CA ALA A 445 -11.74 4.26 24.30
C ALA A 445 -11.28 5.07 25.53
N GLY A 446 -10.78 6.30 25.34
CA GLY A 446 -10.25 7.16 26.40
C GLY A 446 -8.80 6.83 26.79
N GLU A 447 -8.10 6.03 25.97
CA GLU A 447 -6.67 5.84 26.07
C GLU A 447 -5.95 7.08 25.56
N VAL A 448 -4.87 7.48 26.24
CA VAL A 448 -4.10 8.68 25.92
C VAL A 448 -2.69 8.30 25.56
N THR A 449 -2.21 8.78 24.42
CA THR A 449 -0.82 8.60 23.98
C THR A 449 -0.23 9.94 23.59
N ALA A 450 1.04 10.15 23.92
CA ALA A 450 1.79 11.34 23.54
C ALA A 450 2.99 10.95 22.68
N GLN A 451 3.27 11.76 21.67
CA GLN A 451 4.46 11.62 20.84
C GLN A 451 5.19 12.97 20.73
N LEU A 452 6.50 12.96 20.85
CA LEU A 452 7.36 14.10 20.57
C LEU A 452 8.49 13.68 19.63
N VAL A 453 8.84 14.54 18.69
CA VAL A 453 10.09 14.44 17.92
C VAL A 453 10.91 15.68 18.22
N LEU A 454 12.14 15.45 18.71
CA LEU A 454 13.05 16.48 19.19
C LEU A 454 14.33 16.48 18.36
N LEU A 455 14.86 17.67 18.05
CA LEU A 455 16.17 17.88 17.44
C LEU A 455 17.10 18.50 18.47
N ILE A 456 18.04 17.70 18.99
CA ILE A 456 18.87 18.04 20.14
C ILE A 456 20.32 18.28 19.71
N VAL A 457 20.98 19.30 20.26
CA VAL A 457 22.43 19.51 20.06
C VAL A 457 23.20 18.30 20.64
N PRO A 458 24.16 17.69 19.90
CA PRO A 458 24.77 16.42 20.29
C PRO A 458 25.51 16.42 21.63
N GLU A 459 25.91 17.59 22.15
CA GLU A 459 26.54 17.75 23.46
C GLU A 459 25.54 17.64 24.64
N GLU A 460 24.27 18.00 24.43
CA GLU A 460 23.22 17.97 25.46
C GLU A 460 22.34 16.71 25.37
N ALA A 461 22.47 15.94 24.29
CA ALA A 461 21.62 14.78 23.98
C ALA A 461 21.59 13.74 25.11
N ASP A 462 22.75 13.29 25.61
CA ASP A 462 22.82 12.25 26.64
C ASP A 462 22.22 12.71 27.97
N ALA A 463 22.41 13.98 28.33
CA ALA A 463 21.83 14.57 29.54
C ALA A 463 20.31 14.76 29.44
N LEU A 464 19.79 15.15 28.27
CA LEU A 464 18.35 15.23 28.00
C LEU A 464 17.69 13.85 27.99
N ILE A 465 18.26 12.90 27.26
CA ILE A 465 17.78 11.51 27.20
C ILE A 465 17.78 10.89 28.60
N GLY A 466 18.83 11.11 29.40
CA GLY A 466 18.91 10.67 30.79
C GLY A 466 17.80 11.25 31.67
N ARG A 467 17.53 12.56 31.58
CA ARG A 467 16.43 13.20 32.32
C ARG A 467 15.06 12.63 31.94
N VAL A 468 14.77 12.49 30.64
CA VAL A 468 13.46 11.99 30.18
C VAL A 468 13.27 10.50 30.48
N LYS A 469 14.33 9.68 30.44
CA LYS A 469 14.32 8.29 30.93
C LYS A 469 13.94 8.18 32.41
N GLY A 470 14.19 9.22 33.22
CA GLY A 470 13.82 9.26 34.65
C GLY A 470 12.36 9.64 34.93
N MET A 471 11.61 10.13 33.93
CA MET A 471 10.22 10.62 34.11
C MET A 471 9.15 9.51 34.01
N GLY A 472 9.53 8.30 33.58
CA GLY A 472 8.60 7.18 33.40
C GLY A 472 9.34 5.85 33.32
N ARG A 473 8.60 4.75 33.19
CA ARG A 473 9.20 3.41 33.03
C ARG A 473 9.58 3.20 31.57
N VAL A 474 10.87 3.03 31.30
CA VAL A 474 11.37 2.79 29.93
C VAL A 474 10.89 1.41 29.43
N GLN A 475 10.07 1.42 28.38
CA GLN A 475 9.67 0.21 27.64
C GLN A 475 10.78 -0.24 26.69
N ASN A 476 11.31 0.71 25.93
CA ASN A 476 12.34 0.48 24.93
C ASN A 476 13.17 1.76 24.77
N TYR A 477 14.48 1.58 24.63
CA TYR A 477 15.39 2.62 24.17
C TYR A 477 16.28 2.01 23.08
N ASN A 478 16.09 2.46 21.85
CA ASN A 478 16.92 2.08 20.71
C ASN A 478 17.66 3.30 20.19
N GLU A 479 18.90 3.12 19.78
CA GLU A 479 19.77 4.18 19.29
C GLU A 479 20.56 3.70 18.07
N GLN A 480 20.50 4.47 17.00
CA GLN A 480 21.20 4.20 15.75
C GLN A 480 22.05 5.41 15.38
N THR A 481 23.32 5.17 15.02
CA THR A 481 24.22 6.20 14.49
C THR A 481 24.61 5.85 13.05
N ASP A 482 24.13 6.67 12.11
CA ASP A 482 24.50 6.57 10.71
C ASP A 482 25.70 7.48 10.43
N ARG A 483 26.71 6.98 9.71
CA ARG A 483 27.84 7.80 9.23
C ARG A 483 27.68 8.09 7.74
N ILE A 484 27.39 9.34 7.41
CA ILE A 484 27.14 9.80 6.04
C ILE A 484 28.37 10.54 5.52
N ALA A 485 28.86 10.14 4.35
CA ALA A 485 29.96 10.80 3.65
C ALA A 485 29.49 12.11 2.99
N GLN A 486 30.22 13.21 3.18
CA GLN A 486 29.96 14.49 2.49
C GLN A 486 30.94 14.67 1.33
N GLY A 487 30.40 14.71 0.10
CA GLY A 487 31.17 14.92 -1.12
C GLY A 487 32.04 13.71 -1.49
N GLY A 488 31.49 12.50 -1.49
CA GLY A 488 32.20 11.29 -1.86
C GLY A 488 31.49 10.04 -1.34
N THR A 489 31.96 8.86 -1.76
CA THR A 489 31.42 7.56 -1.36
C THR A 489 32.46 6.65 -0.69
N GLY A 490 33.74 7.04 -0.70
CA GLY A 490 34.84 6.27 -0.14
C GLY A 490 35.03 6.42 1.38
N MET A 491 35.92 5.60 1.93
CA MET A 491 36.47 5.81 3.27
C MET A 491 37.69 6.74 3.15
N ALA A 492 37.72 7.84 3.90
CA ALA A 492 38.88 8.72 4.00
C ALA A 492 39.38 8.74 5.44
N GLU A 493 40.63 8.34 5.64
CA GLU A 493 41.28 8.23 6.96
C GLU A 493 41.40 9.61 7.66
N ASN A 494 41.49 10.68 6.86
CA ASN A 494 41.66 12.07 7.31
C ASN A 494 40.39 12.95 7.21
N ALA A 495 39.22 12.39 6.91
CA ALA A 495 37.99 13.18 6.78
C ALA A 495 37.51 13.72 8.14
N LYS A 496 37.16 15.00 8.21
CA LYS A 496 36.69 15.63 9.44
C LYS A 496 35.34 15.04 9.87
N VAL A 497 35.25 14.57 11.11
CA VAL A 497 33.99 14.05 11.67
C VAL A 497 33.19 15.21 12.26
N GLN A 498 32.03 15.49 11.68
CA GLN A 498 31.03 16.42 12.21
C GLN A 498 29.85 15.62 12.79
N ARG A 499 29.24 16.13 13.86
CA ARG A 499 28.04 15.54 14.47
C ARG A 499 26.83 16.40 14.12
N ASP A 500 25.80 15.79 13.55
CA ASP A 500 24.52 16.45 13.30
C ASP A 500 23.72 16.59 14.60
N LYS A 501 22.60 17.31 14.57
CA LYS A 501 21.60 17.26 15.64
C LYS A 501 21.07 15.83 15.80
N VAL A 502 20.83 15.44 17.05
CA VAL A 502 20.27 14.13 17.41
C VAL A 502 18.76 14.18 17.27
N GLU A 503 18.19 13.30 16.46
CA GLU A 503 16.73 13.13 16.37
C GLU A 503 16.28 12.17 17.48
N LEU A 504 15.59 12.69 18.50
CA LEU A 504 15.01 11.87 19.58
C LEU A 504 13.49 11.81 19.40
N ARG A 505 12.97 10.62 19.09
CA ARG A 505 11.54 10.31 19.10
C ARG A 505 11.15 9.74 20.45
N ILE A 506 10.19 10.37 21.11
CA ILE A 506 9.65 9.96 22.40
C ILE A 506 8.20 9.56 22.20
N THR A 507 7.83 8.38 22.69
CA THR A 507 6.44 7.92 22.79
C THR A 507 6.12 7.69 24.25
N ILE A 508 5.01 8.27 24.74
CA ILE A 508 4.53 8.13 26.11
C ILE A 508 3.15 7.48 26.06
N SER A 509 3.01 6.36 26.75
CA SER A 509 1.79 5.55 26.85
C SER A 509 1.40 5.37 28.32
N ARG A 510 0.15 5.01 28.59
CA ARG A 510 -0.29 4.73 29.97
C ARG A 510 0.22 3.35 30.40
N ASN A 511 0.58 3.19 31.67
CA ASN A 511 0.93 1.88 32.28
C ASN A 511 -0.12 0.78 32.01
N GLU A 512 -1.39 1.16 31.77
CA GLU A 512 -2.45 0.22 31.45
C GLU A 512 -2.27 -0.52 30.13
N GLN A 513 -1.59 0.13 29.17
CA GLN A 513 -1.25 -0.37 27.83
C GLN A 513 0.04 -1.19 27.82
N GLU A 514 0.77 -1.27 28.95
CA GLU A 514 1.99 -2.09 29.04
C GLU A 514 1.62 -3.57 28.86
N PRO A 515 2.19 -4.28 27.87
CA PRO A 515 1.92 -5.69 27.69
C PRO A 515 2.62 -6.50 28.80
N ALA A 516 1.93 -7.44 29.43
CA ALA A 516 2.48 -8.25 30.51
C ALA A 516 3.70 -9.07 30.03
N LEU A 517 4.74 -9.15 30.87
CA LEU A 517 5.92 -10.01 30.64
C LEU A 517 5.58 -11.49 30.82
N GLN A 518 4.61 -11.77 31.70
CA GLN A 518 4.12 -13.11 32.00
C GLN A 518 2.60 -13.09 32.11
N THR A 519 1.93 -13.98 31.40
CA THR A 519 0.49 -14.23 31.55
C THR A 519 0.30 -15.59 32.21
N THR A 520 -0.58 -15.65 33.20
CA THR A 520 -0.88 -16.86 33.95
C THR A 520 -2.39 -17.07 33.96
N SER A 521 -2.87 -18.22 33.50
CA SER A 521 -4.25 -18.63 33.72
C SER A 521 -4.30 -19.81 34.68
N LEU A 522 -5.25 -19.80 35.61
CA LEU A 522 -5.45 -20.88 36.58
C LEU A 522 -6.91 -20.98 36.98
N ARG A 523 -7.34 -22.17 37.39
CA ARG A 523 -8.68 -22.42 37.94
C ARG A 523 -8.58 -22.80 39.41
N ILE A 524 -9.49 -22.33 40.25
CA ILE A 524 -9.55 -22.68 41.68
C ILE A 524 -10.89 -23.35 41.98
N LEU A 525 -10.86 -24.60 42.42
CA LEU A 525 -12.02 -25.35 42.88
C LEU A 525 -12.21 -25.14 44.38
N THR A 526 -13.38 -24.67 44.79
CA THR A 526 -13.75 -24.33 46.19
C THR A 526 -15.18 -24.82 46.51
N SER A 527 -15.50 -24.96 47.80
CA SER A 527 -16.86 -25.21 48.29
C SER A 527 -17.71 -23.93 48.42
N ALA A 528 -17.08 -22.76 48.56
CA ALA A 528 -17.74 -21.46 48.62
C ALA A 528 -17.01 -20.47 47.70
N VAL A 529 -17.67 -19.99 46.64
CA VAL A 529 -17.04 -19.11 45.65
C VAL A 529 -17.04 -17.66 46.12
N SER A 530 -18.15 -17.18 46.70
CA SER A 530 -18.28 -15.81 47.26
C SER A 530 -17.13 -15.45 48.20
N ASP A 531 -16.92 -16.30 49.21
CA ASP A 531 -16.08 -15.98 50.37
C ASP A 531 -14.60 -16.08 50.02
N LYS A 532 -14.25 -17.09 49.20
CA LYS A 532 -12.89 -17.24 48.68
C LYS A 532 -12.53 -16.13 47.69
N VAL A 533 -13.48 -15.65 46.87
CA VAL A 533 -13.23 -14.49 45.98
C VAL A 533 -13.05 -13.19 46.78
N ALA A 534 -13.76 -13.01 47.89
CA ALA A 534 -13.55 -11.87 48.79
C ALA A 534 -12.13 -11.90 49.40
N LEU A 535 -11.70 -13.04 49.95
CA LEU A 535 -10.33 -13.23 50.45
C LEU A 535 -9.26 -13.07 49.36
N LEU A 536 -9.54 -13.51 48.13
CA LEU A 536 -8.64 -13.34 47.00
C LEU A 536 -8.44 -11.85 46.66
N LYS A 537 -9.52 -11.05 46.65
CA LYS A 537 -9.42 -9.58 46.45
C LYS A 537 -8.61 -8.90 47.56
N GLU A 538 -8.75 -9.35 48.81
CA GLU A 538 -7.97 -8.84 49.94
C GLU A 538 -6.47 -9.18 49.81
N ASN A 539 -6.15 -10.42 49.44
CA ASN A 539 -4.77 -10.86 49.20
C ASN A 539 -4.14 -10.16 47.99
N ALA A 540 -4.91 -9.95 46.92
CA ALA A 540 -4.50 -9.17 45.76
C ALA A 540 -4.12 -7.73 46.17
N ALA A 541 -4.98 -7.05 46.94
CA ALA A 541 -4.70 -5.71 47.45
C ALA A 541 -3.44 -5.67 48.34
N LYS A 542 -3.26 -6.65 49.25
CA LYS A 542 -2.07 -6.76 50.11
C LYS A 542 -0.76 -6.98 49.33
N SER A 543 -0.83 -7.66 48.18
CA SER A 543 0.31 -7.88 47.28
C SER A 543 0.54 -6.74 46.27
N GLY A 544 -0.25 -5.66 46.31
CA GLY A 544 -0.18 -4.55 45.35
C GLY A 544 -0.63 -4.92 43.94
N ALA A 545 -1.52 -5.90 43.80
CA ALA A 545 -2.10 -6.30 42.53
C ALA A 545 -3.37 -5.48 42.21
N GLU A 546 -3.43 -4.95 41.00
CA GLU A 546 -4.55 -4.21 40.44
C GLU A 546 -5.62 -5.18 39.91
N ILE A 547 -6.89 -4.96 40.27
CA ILE A 547 -8.01 -5.78 39.79
C ILE A 547 -8.54 -5.18 38.48
N ARG A 548 -8.21 -5.80 37.34
CA ARG A 548 -8.65 -5.37 36.01
C ARG A 548 -10.12 -5.69 35.72
N SER A 549 -10.58 -6.86 36.17
CA SER A 549 -12.00 -7.21 36.07
C SER A 549 -12.39 -8.21 37.16
N SER A 550 -13.65 -8.15 37.59
CA SER A 550 -14.26 -9.13 38.49
C SER A 550 -15.69 -9.37 38.04
N SER A 551 -15.99 -10.61 37.70
CA SER A 551 -17.35 -11.08 37.42
C SER A 551 -17.70 -12.21 38.37
N PHE A 552 -18.96 -12.28 38.78
CA PHE A 552 -19.55 -13.38 39.53
C PHE A 552 -20.86 -13.76 38.86
N SER A 553 -21.13 -15.05 38.76
CA SER A 553 -22.37 -15.57 38.20
C SER A 553 -22.71 -16.91 38.86
N ARG A 554 -24.01 -17.19 38.96
CA ARG A 554 -24.56 -18.44 39.48
C ARG A 554 -25.49 -19.01 38.41
N ASN A 555 -25.23 -20.24 37.98
CA ASN A 555 -26.09 -20.96 37.04
C ASN A 555 -27.43 -21.35 37.72
N PRO A 556 -28.50 -21.61 36.93
CA PRO A 556 -29.73 -22.21 37.45
C PRO A 556 -29.49 -23.53 38.18
N ASP A 557 -28.47 -24.29 37.75
CA ASP A 557 -28.05 -25.59 38.30
C ASP A 557 -27.25 -25.47 39.63
N GLY A 558 -27.37 -24.35 40.34
CA GLY A 558 -26.69 -24.08 41.62
C GLY A 558 -25.18 -23.76 41.52
N GLN A 559 -24.52 -24.09 40.41
CA GLN A 559 -23.07 -23.87 40.24
C GLN A 559 -22.70 -22.39 40.26
N GLU A 560 -21.70 -22.03 41.07
CA GLU A 560 -21.13 -20.69 41.13
C GLU A 560 -19.81 -20.61 40.37
N TYR A 561 -19.59 -19.51 39.68
CA TYR A 561 -18.30 -19.20 39.06
C TYR A 561 -17.99 -17.71 39.10
N ALA A 562 -16.72 -17.40 39.33
CA ALA A 562 -16.19 -16.05 39.30
C ALA A 562 -14.94 -16.00 38.42
N ASN A 563 -14.88 -15.01 37.52
CA ASN A 563 -13.67 -14.72 36.76
C ASN A 563 -13.06 -13.44 37.30
N LEU A 564 -11.77 -13.48 37.62
CA LEU A 564 -11.00 -12.36 38.13
C LEU A 564 -9.73 -12.21 37.31
N THR A 565 -9.46 -11.01 36.80
CA THR A 565 -8.18 -10.68 36.16
C THR A 565 -7.42 -9.68 37.02
N LEU A 566 -6.19 -10.03 37.35
CA LEU A 566 -5.28 -9.26 38.20
C LEU A 566 -4.04 -8.87 37.40
N ARG A 567 -3.50 -7.67 37.62
CA ARG A 567 -2.18 -7.25 37.14
C ARG A 567 -1.28 -6.96 38.34
N VAL A 568 -0.10 -7.57 38.40
CA VAL A 568 0.84 -7.44 39.52
C VAL A 568 2.26 -7.21 39.02
N ALA A 569 3.10 -6.49 39.76
CA ALA A 569 4.53 -6.41 39.44
C ALA A 569 5.21 -7.77 39.67
N MET A 570 6.14 -8.16 38.79
CA MET A 570 6.87 -9.45 38.88
C MET A 570 7.52 -9.68 40.26
N LYS A 571 8.03 -8.64 40.91
CA LYS A 571 8.56 -8.70 42.29
C LYS A 571 7.56 -9.27 43.32
N ASN A 572 6.27 -9.02 43.15
CA ASN A 572 5.22 -9.44 44.08
C ASN A 572 4.44 -10.67 43.56
N TYR A 573 4.70 -11.12 42.33
CA TYR A 573 4.00 -12.23 41.68
C TYR A 573 4.12 -13.55 42.47
N SER A 574 5.30 -13.89 42.96
CA SER A 574 5.54 -15.13 43.72
C SER A 574 4.72 -15.19 45.02
N ALA A 575 4.69 -14.08 45.76
CA ALA A 575 3.86 -13.95 46.97
C ALA A 575 2.36 -14.08 46.63
N LEU A 576 1.89 -13.41 45.58
CA LEU A 576 0.51 -13.49 45.11
C LEU A 576 0.11 -14.93 44.73
N VAL A 577 0.93 -15.66 43.95
CA VAL A 577 0.63 -17.05 43.54
C VAL A 577 0.57 -17.99 44.76
N SER A 578 1.52 -17.86 45.70
CA SER A 578 1.52 -18.68 46.94
C SER A 578 0.26 -18.49 47.79
N SER A 579 -0.39 -17.31 47.71
CA SER A 579 -1.65 -17.05 48.43
C SER A 579 -2.85 -17.81 47.86
N PHE A 580 -2.81 -18.24 46.59
CA PHE A 580 -3.93 -18.92 45.93
C PHE A 580 -4.07 -20.40 46.32
N GLU A 581 -2.97 -21.05 46.68
CA GLU A 581 -2.98 -22.44 47.18
C GLU A 581 -3.80 -22.59 48.48
N GLN A 582 -3.91 -21.51 49.26
CA GLN A 582 -4.70 -21.45 50.50
C GLN A 582 -6.21 -21.27 50.26
N LEU A 583 -6.62 -20.95 49.03
CA LEU A 583 -8.02 -20.64 48.71
C LEU A 583 -8.82 -21.86 48.23
N GLY A 584 -8.17 -22.86 47.62
CA GLY A 584 -8.82 -24.07 47.13
C GLY A 584 -7.88 -24.95 46.31
N LYS A 585 -8.41 -26.00 45.68
CA LYS A 585 -7.60 -26.86 44.80
C LYS A 585 -7.37 -26.17 43.46
N VAL A 586 -6.14 -25.74 43.23
CA VAL A 586 -5.72 -25.14 41.96
C VAL A 586 -5.66 -26.22 40.87
N LYS A 587 -6.17 -25.90 39.67
CA LYS A 587 -6.19 -26.74 38.47
C LYS A 587 -5.87 -25.91 37.24
N ASP A 588 -5.48 -26.60 36.17
CA ASP A 588 -5.28 -26.03 34.82
C ASP A 588 -4.39 -24.77 34.82
N VAL A 589 -3.28 -24.81 35.57
CA VAL A 589 -2.29 -23.72 35.59
C VAL A 589 -1.52 -23.71 34.27
N SER A 590 -1.65 -22.62 33.53
CA SER A 590 -0.87 -22.32 32.32
C SER A 590 -0.13 -21.02 32.52
N VAL A 591 1.20 -21.04 32.35
CA VAL A 591 2.06 -19.87 32.41
C VAL A 591 2.70 -19.67 31.05
N GLN A 592 2.49 -18.52 30.43
CA GLN A 592 3.22 -18.08 29.25
C GLN A 592 4.09 -16.88 29.64
N ARG A 593 5.39 -16.96 29.34
CA ARG A 593 6.36 -15.89 29.57
C ARG A 593 6.87 -15.42 28.22
N GLU A 594 6.90 -14.11 28.01
CA GLU A 594 7.36 -13.52 26.75
C GLU A 594 8.82 -13.08 26.90
N ASP A 595 9.71 -13.71 26.12
CA ASP A 595 11.15 -13.44 26.16
C ASP A 595 11.48 -12.17 25.35
N ARG A 596 11.52 -11.03 26.04
CA ARG A 596 11.76 -9.71 25.44
C ARG A 596 13.23 -9.34 25.48
N ARG A 597 13.90 -9.43 24.34
CA ARG A 597 15.31 -8.99 24.17
C ARG A 597 15.43 -7.47 24.36
N GLY A 598 15.93 -7.04 25.53
CA GLY A 598 16.20 -5.63 25.82
C GLY A 598 16.60 -5.39 27.28
N VAL A 599 17.10 -4.19 27.58
CA VAL A 599 17.41 -3.76 28.96
C VAL A 599 16.11 -3.35 29.65
N ILE A 600 15.33 -4.34 30.10
CA ILE A 600 14.08 -4.15 30.83
C ILE A 600 14.32 -4.52 32.29
N ASN A 601 13.88 -3.69 33.24
CA ASN A 601 13.90 -4.01 34.67
C ASN A 601 12.83 -5.08 34.98
N GLU A 602 13.17 -6.36 34.80
CA GLU A 602 12.27 -7.52 34.97
C GLU A 602 11.46 -7.48 36.28
N GLU A 603 12.08 -7.07 37.40
CA GLU A 603 11.42 -6.99 38.71
C GLU A 603 10.16 -6.11 38.72
N THR A 604 10.14 -5.06 37.88
CA THR A 604 9.06 -4.07 37.82
C THR A 604 8.04 -4.31 36.70
N ALA A 605 8.31 -5.29 35.83
CA ALA A 605 7.42 -5.61 34.71
C ALA A 605 6.07 -6.15 35.22
N PRO A 606 4.96 -5.87 34.52
CA PRO A 606 3.65 -6.41 34.88
C PRO A 606 3.53 -7.89 34.50
N ALA A 607 2.86 -8.64 35.36
CA ALA A 607 2.35 -9.99 35.11
C ALA A 607 0.83 -9.98 35.25
N ASP A 608 0.15 -10.57 34.26
CA ASP A 608 -1.31 -10.69 34.26
C ASP A 608 -1.72 -12.09 34.72
N VAL A 609 -2.63 -12.17 35.68
CA VAL A 609 -3.15 -13.42 36.25
C VAL A 609 -4.66 -13.48 36.06
N SER A 610 -5.11 -14.44 35.26
CA SER A 610 -6.52 -14.76 35.02
C SER A 610 -6.93 -15.97 35.86
N ILE A 611 -7.92 -15.76 36.73
CA ILE A 611 -8.34 -16.73 37.74
C ILE A 611 -9.82 -17.04 37.53
N GLN A 612 -10.13 -18.32 37.33
CA GLN A 612 -11.51 -18.82 37.29
C GLN A 612 -11.78 -19.64 38.56
N VAL A 613 -12.51 -19.05 39.51
CA VAL A 613 -12.95 -19.73 40.73
C VAL A 613 -14.31 -20.39 40.46
N TYR A 614 -14.50 -21.65 40.85
CA TYR A 614 -15.74 -22.38 40.59
C TYR A 614 -16.09 -23.39 41.69
N SER A 615 -17.40 -23.63 41.90
CA SER A 615 -17.89 -24.61 42.85
C SER A 615 -17.83 -26.05 42.28
N GLN A 616 -17.85 -27.05 43.15
CA GLN A 616 -18.14 -28.42 42.70
C GLN A 616 -19.61 -28.51 42.23
N PRO A 617 -19.91 -29.33 41.21
CA PRO A 617 -21.30 -29.72 40.94
C PRO A 617 -21.81 -30.54 42.12
N ASP A 618 -23.02 -30.22 42.60
CA ASP A 618 -23.69 -31.08 43.56
C ASP A 618 -23.99 -32.43 42.90
N ILE A 619 -23.54 -33.51 43.53
CA ILE A 619 -23.65 -34.88 42.96
C ILE A 619 -25.09 -35.43 43.15
N VAL A 620 -25.91 -34.75 43.95
CA VAL A 620 -27.35 -35.01 44.06
C VAL A 620 -28.10 -33.84 43.42
N SER A 621 -28.61 -34.05 42.21
CA SER A 621 -29.67 -33.19 41.69
C SER A 621 -30.96 -33.46 42.45
N ASP A 622 -31.61 -32.41 42.95
CA ASP A 622 -32.91 -32.49 43.65
C ASP A 622 -34.03 -33.12 42.79
N ASP A 623 -33.84 -33.20 41.47
CA ASP A 623 -34.74 -33.86 40.51
C ASP A 623 -34.45 -35.36 40.27
N SER A 624 -33.50 -35.99 40.99
CA SER A 624 -33.17 -37.42 40.83
C SER A 624 -34.14 -38.40 41.54
N GLY A 625 -35.36 -37.95 41.85
CA GLY A 625 -36.41 -38.76 42.47
C GLY A 625 -37.22 -39.60 41.48
N LEU A 626 -37.72 -40.75 41.93
CA LEU A 626 -38.61 -41.65 41.15
C LEU A 626 -39.88 -40.92 40.66
N PHE A 627 -40.34 -39.91 41.40
CA PHE A 627 -41.42 -38.99 41.02
C PHE A 627 -41.09 -38.08 39.83
N ALA A 628 -39.83 -37.66 39.65
CA ALA A 628 -39.42 -36.85 38.50
C ALA A 628 -39.46 -37.66 37.20
N THR A 629 -39.04 -38.93 37.24
CA THR A 629 -39.17 -39.85 36.11
C THR A 629 -40.63 -40.07 35.73
N ILE A 630 -41.52 -40.29 36.70
CA ILE A 630 -42.97 -40.39 36.48
C ILE A 630 -43.53 -39.10 35.89
N ARG A 631 -43.14 -37.93 36.42
CA ARG A 631 -43.56 -36.63 35.89
C ARG A 631 -43.07 -36.41 34.46
N HIS A 632 -41.86 -36.87 34.11
CA HIS A 632 -41.31 -36.72 32.77
C HIS A 632 -42.03 -37.63 31.76
N THR A 633 -42.36 -38.88 32.12
CA THR A 633 -43.15 -39.77 31.23
C THR A 633 -44.60 -39.31 31.08
N LEU A 634 -45.25 -38.81 32.14
CA LEU A 634 -46.57 -38.18 32.06
C LEU A 634 -46.55 -36.89 31.22
N ALA A 635 -45.55 -36.04 31.39
CA ALA A 635 -45.38 -34.84 30.57
C ALA A 635 -45.16 -35.19 29.08
N GLN A 636 -44.36 -36.21 28.78
CA GLN A 636 -44.18 -36.69 27.41
C GLN A 636 -45.49 -37.26 26.83
N GLY A 637 -46.25 -38.06 27.59
CA GLY A 637 -47.57 -38.56 27.16
C GLY A 637 -48.60 -37.46 26.91
N VAL A 638 -48.68 -36.46 27.80
CA VAL A 638 -49.55 -35.29 27.63
C VAL A 638 -49.09 -34.43 26.43
N SER A 639 -47.78 -34.27 26.22
CA SER A 639 -47.26 -33.52 25.07
C SER A 639 -47.56 -34.22 23.74
N ALA A 640 -47.55 -35.55 23.69
CA ALA A 640 -47.93 -36.34 22.53
C ALA A 640 -49.43 -36.20 22.21
N LEU A 641 -50.29 -36.21 23.24
CA LEU A 641 -51.74 -35.96 23.09
C LEU A 641 -52.04 -34.53 22.65
N LEU A 642 -51.31 -33.53 23.18
CA LEU A 642 -51.44 -32.15 22.71
C LEU A 642 -50.92 -31.99 21.28
N TRP A 643 -49.89 -32.73 20.88
CA TRP A 643 -49.40 -32.74 19.50
C TRP A 643 -50.40 -33.36 18.52
N SER A 644 -51.04 -34.48 18.88
CA SER A 644 -52.11 -35.06 18.06
C SER A 644 -53.34 -34.16 17.97
N LEU A 645 -53.76 -33.54 19.09
CA LEU A 645 -54.85 -32.57 19.12
C LEU A 645 -54.53 -31.33 18.26
N ARG A 646 -53.27 -30.86 18.28
CA ARG A 646 -52.79 -29.76 17.42
C ARG A 646 -52.83 -30.13 15.94
N MET A 647 -52.43 -31.35 15.58
CA MET A 647 -52.51 -31.85 14.19
C MET A 647 -53.97 -31.98 13.71
N VAL A 648 -54.88 -32.47 14.56
CA VAL A 648 -56.32 -32.50 14.26
C VAL A 648 -56.87 -31.08 14.07
N GLY A 649 -56.49 -30.14 14.94
CA GLY A 649 -56.85 -28.72 14.82
C GLY A 649 -56.37 -28.07 13.52
N VAL A 650 -55.14 -28.37 13.09
CA VAL A 650 -54.60 -27.92 11.79
C VAL A 650 -55.38 -28.54 10.61
N GLY A 651 -55.74 -29.82 10.69
CA GLY A 651 -56.58 -30.48 9.69
C GLY A 651 -57.96 -29.81 9.53
N ILE A 652 -58.61 -29.50 10.65
CA ILE A 652 -59.89 -28.76 10.67
C ILE A 652 -59.72 -27.34 10.11
N ALA A 653 -58.67 -26.62 10.52
CA ALA A 653 -58.38 -25.27 10.02
C ALA A 653 -58.07 -25.22 8.52
N PHE A 654 -57.52 -26.30 7.95
CA PHE A 654 -57.26 -26.39 6.50
C PHE A 654 -58.51 -26.77 5.70
N LEU A 655 -59.40 -27.60 6.25
CA LEU A 655 -60.62 -28.06 5.57
C LEU A 655 -61.81 -27.09 5.71
N ALA A 656 -61.92 -26.37 6.83
CA ALA A 656 -63.04 -25.46 7.09
C ALA A 656 -63.23 -24.35 6.04
N PRO A 657 -62.18 -23.68 5.50
CA PRO A 657 -62.33 -22.69 4.44
C PRO A 657 -62.92 -23.28 3.16
N TRP A 658 -62.51 -24.50 2.79
CA TRP A 658 -63.03 -25.20 1.61
C TRP A 658 -64.48 -25.65 1.80
N ALA A 659 -64.82 -26.17 2.99
CA ALA A 659 -66.20 -26.52 3.33
C ALA A 659 -67.14 -25.29 3.29
N LEU A 660 -66.69 -24.15 3.82
CA LEU A 660 -67.44 -22.89 3.77
C LEU A 660 -67.55 -22.33 2.35
N ALA A 661 -66.49 -22.42 1.53
CA ALA A 661 -66.53 -22.02 0.13
C ALA A 661 -67.53 -22.87 -0.68
N LEU A 662 -67.52 -24.20 -0.50
CA LEU A 662 -68.48 -25.10 -1.14
C LEU A 662 -69.93 -24.84 -0.69
N ALA A 663 -70.15 -24.61 0.61
CA ALA A 663 -71.46 -24.23 1.13
C ALA A 663 -71.94 -22.89 0.57
N PHE A 664 -71.04 -21.90 0.43
CA PHE A 664 -71.36 -20.61 -0.17
C PHE A 664 -71.69 -20.75 -1.67
N ILE A 665 -70.95 -21.57 -2.43
CA ILE A 665 -71.24 -21.87 -3.83
C ILE A 665 -72.62 -22.53 -3.98
N ALA A 666 -72.94 -23.53 -3.15
CA ALA A 666 -74.26 -24.17 -3.13
C ALA A 666 -75.38 -23.18 -2.77
N TRP A 667 -75.14 -22.27 -1.83
CA TRP A 667 -76.08 -21.21 -1.47
C TRP A 667 -76.28 -20.17 -2.60
N VAL A 668 -75.20 -19.77 -3.29
CA VAL A 668 -75.30 -18.88 -4.46
C VAL A 668 -76.05 -19.57 -5.60
N LEU A 669 -75.78 -20.83 -5.91
CA LEU A 669 -76.49 -21.60 -6.95
C LEU A 669 -77.99 -21.76 -6.63
N THR A 670 -78.35 -22.04 -5.38
CA THR A 670 -79.76 -22.11 -4.95
C THR A 670 -80.43 -20.73 -4.90
N ARG A 671 -79.69 -19.65 -4.62
CA ARG A 671 -80.21 -18.28 -4.67
C ARG A 671 -80.41 -17.78 -6.11
N VAL A 672 -79.51 -18.10 -7.03
CA VAL A 672 -79.61 -17.76 -8.47
C VAL A 672 -80.72 -18.55 -9.16
N SER A 673 -80.93 -19.82 -8.81
CA SER A 673 -82.08 -20.59 -9.35
C SER A 673 -83.43 -20.06 -8.84
N ARG A 674 -83.50 -19.59 -7.58
CA ARG A 674 -84.68 -18.91 -7.03
C ARG A 674 -84.93 -17.54 -7.68
N THR A 675 -83.91 -16.73 -7.94
CA THR A 675 -84.10 -15.42 -8.61
C THR A 675 -84.39 -15.53 -10.11
N ARG A 676 -83.90 -16.59 -10.80
CA ARG A 676 -84.35 -16.90 -12.17
C ARG A 676 -85.83 -17.28 -12.20
N LYS A 677 -86.31 -18.15 -11.29
CA LYS A 677 -87.75 -18.48 -11.18
C LYS A 677 -88.64 -17.28 -10.82
N ALA A 678 -88.13 -16.32 -10.05
CA ALA A 678 -88.86 -15.09 -9.71
C ALA A 678 -88.90 -14.05 -10.86
N ARG A 679 -87.89 -14.01 -11.74
CA ARG A 679 -87.89 -13.09 -12.90
C ARG A 679 -88.77 -13.59 -14.06
N THR A 680 -88.90 -14.90 -14.27
CA THR A 680 -89.87 -15.45 -15.24
C THR A 680 -91.33 -15.32 -14.78
N ALA A 681 -91.59 -15.12 -13.48
CA ALA A 681 -92.94 -14.93 -12.95
C ALA A 681 -93.38 -13.45 -12.89
N LYS A 682 -92.47 -12.49 -13.13
CA LYS A 682 -92.75 -11.04 -13.05
C LYS A 682 -92.53 -10.28 -14.36
N GLN A 683 -92.07 -10.97 -15.41
CA GLN A 683 -92.34 -10.53 -16.78
C GLN A 683 -93.73 -11.00 -17.19
N ASN A 684 -94.57 -10.04 -17.54
CA ASN A 684 -95.59 -10.18 -18.56
C ASN A 684 -96.82 -11.05 -18.22
N ALA A 685 -97.21 -11.02 -16.94
CA ALA A 685 -98.59 -10.65 -16.57
C ALA A 685 -98.87 -9.16 -16.91
N SER A 686 -98.55 -8.78 -18.16
CA SER A 686 -98.57 -7.43 -18.75
C SER A 686 -98.78 -7.65 -20.26
N GLY A 687 -99.92 -8.27 -20.57
CA GLY A 687 -100.21 -8.85 -21.88
C GLY A 687 -101.57 -9.57 -21.92
N ALA A 688 -102.52 -9.14 -21.08
CA ALA A 688 -103.93 -9.53 -21.11
C ALA A 688 -104.72 -8.50 -20.27
N LYS A 689 -105.11 -7.41 -20.91
CA LYS A 689 -106.16 -6.50 -20.46
C LYS A 689 -107.11 -6.30 -21.65
#